data_AF-D8UIZ8-F1
#
_entry.id   AF-D8UIZ8-F1
#
_cell.length_a   1.000
_cell.length_b   1.000
_cell.length_c   1.000
_cell.angle_alpha   90.00
_cell.angle_beta   90.00
_cell.angle_gamma   90.00
#
_symmetry.space_group_name_H-M   'P 1'
#
loop_
_entity.id
_entity.type
_entity.pdbx_description
1 polymer ?
#
loop_
_entity_poly.entity_id
_entity_poly.type
_entity_poly.pdbx_seq_one_letter_code
_entity_poly.pdbx_strand_id
1 'polypeptide(L)'
;MALKVLRPSLLVCLITALCFHVSNVVAQQHNFSQILGLSYKFYEAQMSGDVPTWSRASQAAGGWRNKSHLLDGTGPNGIGVDLSGGWYDAGDHLKLHLPLGVSASLLSYGVLTWEAAYRAAGQWDIAVRNLDWVASYYLKCHYQASDTPSANAFVAQVGDVDTDHNTWWGRPEQQAQGGSQGSPGWRPVHVITAAGGRGADIVGEAVATLAGVSLLLKRPGAYSNPTRAATLLSRAKQLFEFAKTIKNTWGPTSGSNAYPSSSYNDDLAWAAAWLCRADVDGGAMSLTASAACNAAPSLWDATKYANLDLSWDNVAAAAALLLRDTGAGGATYVASYDDFVNRLLTRWTGSGACSTGATPCMTPGGLAWYSDWGSARYAANVALVALAAARSDGGGGAALTSAARASRICWAKNQVSYMLGTNPQSQSFVVGYKPTTSHKAPEKPHHRSSSCNPSYAITCDWTALDAAGPNPSVLAGALVGGPGRDDSYVDNRRDYMKNEVALDFNAGFTAALAGLTDLEQGLQRSGPFPPPSPSPSLSPPPSPPPRPSSPPSQSPPPPPLASCSPTDYACQQCSQSTYTAPDACRSCVGAMRSIGQDPYRCFSCSNGVTDPTIQGICFTECVPPTALKGADWSCSQYCSAPALVANDPTRARDCISCVKGVSNPWDCYNCMAVTASLSDSAAARATCFKCVTTTTLGGWSCGDCASRATPAERDSCIKSRGGRRLLAGENF
;
A
#
# COMPACT_ATOMS: atom_id res chain seq x y z
N MET A 1 17.89 49.20 -28.52
CA MET A 1 18.19 49.45 -27.08
C MET A 1 17.14 48.76 -26.22
N ALA A 2 17.60 47.83 -25.39
CA ALA A 2 16.93 47.23 -24.21
C ALA A 2 15.57 46.52 -24.40
N LEU A 3 15.57 45.30 -24.98
CA LEU A 3 14.67 44.26 -24.49
C LEU A 3 15.18 43.87 -23.09
N LYS A 4 14.54 44.35 -22.03
CA LYS A 4 14.84 43.93 -20.65
C LYS A 4 14.49 42.44 -20.53
N VAL A 5 15.53 41.62 -20.42
CA VAL A 5 15.47 40.22 -20.00
C VAL A 5 14.66 40.15 -18.70
N LEU A 6 13.47 39.55 -18.76
CA LEU A 6 12.73 39.20 -17.55
C LEU A 6 13.60 38.22 -16.75
N ARG A 7 13.80 38.52 -15.46
CA ARG A 7 14.60 37.67 -14.56
C ARG A 7 13.99 36.26 -14.51
N PRO A 8 14.79 35.18 -14.56
CA PRO A 8 14.29 33.78 -14.48
C PRO A 8 13.36 33.53 -13.30
N SER A 9 13.57 34.26 -12.20
CA SER A 9 12.75 34.25 -10.97
C SER A 9 11.29 34.62 -11.21
N LEU A 10 10.99 35.58 -12.11
CA LEU A 10 9.62 36.02 -12.41
C LEU A 10 8.87 35.02 -13.30
N LEU A 11 9.57 34.29 -14.17
CA LEU A 11 8.98 33.30 -15.07
C LEU A 11 8.61 32.01 -14.32
N VAL A 12 9.45 31.60 -13.36
CA VAL A 12 9.15 30.51 -12.41
C VAL A 12 7.84 30.81 -11.66
N CYS A 13 7.70 32.05 -11.21
CA CYS A 13 6.59 32.52 -10.39
C CYS A 13 5.25 32.60 -11.19
N LEU A 14 5.29 33.06 -12.45
CA LEU A 14 4.10 33.11 -13.33
C LEU A 14 3.57 31.72 -13.73
N ILE A 15 4.46 30.74 -13.93
CA ILE A 15 4.07 29.37 -14.33
C ILE A 15 3.56 28.58 -13.12
N THR A 16 4.13 28.77 -11.92
CA THR A 16 3.53 28.27 -10.68
C THR A 16 2.13 28.86 -10.44
N ALA A 17 1.92 30.15 -10.73
CA ALA A 17 0.62 30.80 -10.60
C ALA A 17 -0.44 30.23 -11.58
N LEU A 18 -0.06 29.81 -12.79
CA LEU A 18 -0.99 29.14 -13.71
C LEU A 18 -1.49 27.78 -13.20
N CYS A 19 -0.69 27.03 -12.42
CA CYS A 19 -1.19 25.82 -11.74
C CYS A 19 -2.15 26.12 -10.57
N PHE A 20 -2.33 27.37 -10.19
CA PHE A 20 -3.39 27.79 -9.25
C PHE A 20 -4.65 28.31 -9.96
N HIS A 21 -4.64 28.54 -11.28
CA HIS A 21 -5.71 29.32 -11.95
C HIS A 21 -6.31 28.70 -13.22
N VAL A 22 -5.94 27.48 -13.64
CA VAL A 22 -6.55 26.84 -14.81
C VAL A 22 -7.33 25.58 -14.43
N SER A 23 -8.54 25.79 -13.91
CA SER A 23 -9.74 24.94 -14.03
C SER A 23 -10.91 25.76 -13.47
N ASN A 24 -12.04 25.83 -14.17
CA ASN A 24 -13.25 26.58 -13.73
C ASN A 24 -14.01 25.88 -12.58
N VAL A 25 -13.27 25.28 -11.65
CA VAL A 25 -13.72 24.92 -10.30
C VAL A 25 -12.85 25.77 -9.40
N VAL A 26 -13.43 26.60 -8.52
CA VAL A 26 -12.69 27.36 -7.51
C VAL A 26 -11.65 26.44 -6.90
N ALA A 27 -10.36 26.63 -7.21
CA ALA A 27 -9.31 25.70 -6.80
C ALA A 27 -9.27 25.69 -5.28
N GLN A 28 -9.81 24.63 -4.67
CA GLN A 28 -9.84 24.45 -3.23
C GLN A 28 -8.38 24.47 -2.74
N GLN A 29 -8.00 25.53 -2.02
CA GLN A 29 -6.67 25.61 -1.44
C GLN A 29 -6.64 24.74 -0.17
N HIS A 30 -5.77 23.74 -0.18
CA HIS A 30 -5.45 22.94 1.00
C HIS A 30 -4.28 23.57 1.75
N ASN A 31 -4.23 23.42 3.07
CA ASN A 31 -3.09 23.89 3.88
C ASN A 31 -2.14 22.71 4.15
N PHE A 32 -1.18 22.45 3.27
CA PHE A 32 -0.37 21.22 3.36
C PHE A 32 0.41 21.11 4.68
N SER A 33 0.80 22.24 5.29
CA SER A 33 1.43 22.30 6.61
C SER A 33 0.53 21.73 7.73
N GLN A 34 -0.76 22.04 7.69
CA GLN A 34 -1.73 21.48 8.64
C GLN A 34 -1.88 19.97 8.47
N ILE A 35 -2.00 19.48 7.23
CA ILE A 35 -2.15 18.03 6.98
C ILE A 35 -0.85 17.30 7.33
N LEU A 36 0.32 17.90 7.10
CA LEU A 36 1.61 17.35 7.54
C LEU A 36 1.59 17.04 9.04
N GLY A 37 1.09 17.98 9.85
CA GLY A 37 0.95 17.77 11.29
C GLY A 37 -0.12 16.74 11.68
N LEU A 38 -1.17 16.55 10.87
CA LEU A 38 -2.14 15.47 11.03
C LEU A 38 -1.50 14.11 10.75
N SER A 39 -0.68 13.97 9.71
CA SER A 39 -0.05 12.68 9.37
C SER A 39 0.81 12.12 10.51
N TYR A 40 1.50 12.98 11.28
CA TYR A 40 2.22 12.53 12.48
C TYR A 40 1.30 12.07 13.63
N LYS A 41 0.04 12.49 13.68
CA LYS A 41 -0.92 11.94 14.66
C LYS A 41 -1.25 10.48 14.35
N PHE A 42 -1.24 10.09 13.07
CA PHE A 42 -1.39 8.69 12.68
C PHE A 42 -0.22 7.84 13.19
N TYR A 43 1.03 8.24 12.94
CA TYR A 43 2.20 7.50 13.46
C TYR A 43 2.23 7.43 15.00
N GLU A 44 1.84 8.50 15.68
CA GLU A 44 1.65 8.50 17.14
C GLU A 44 0.58 7.49 17.59
N ALA A 45 -0.50 7.34 16.81
CA ALA A 45 -1.55 6.36 17.03
C ALA A 45 -1.17 4.92 16.65
N GLN A 46 -0.01 4.70 16.01
CA GLN A 46 0.54 3.36 15.75
C GLN A 46 1.52 2.88 16.84
N MET A 47 1.90 3.71 17.82
CA MET A 47 2.92 3.33 18.83
C MET A 47 2.51 2.10 19.65
N SER A 48 3.35 1.07 19.64
CA SER A 48 3.28 -0.11 20.53
C SER A 48 4.13 0.11 21.78
N GLY A 49 4.04 -0.75 22.81
CA GLY A 49 4.83 -0.61 24.04
C GLY A 49 4.24 0.42 25.02
N ASP A 50 5.09 1.00 25.86
CA ASP A 50 4.71 2.06 26.79
C ASP A 50 4.61 3.40 26.05
N VAL A 51 3.41 3.69 25.51
CA VAL A 51 3.17 4.84 24.63
C VAL A 51 3.60 6.14 25.33
N PRO A 52 4.56 6.89 24.77
CA PRO A 52 5.14 8.04 25.46
C PRO A 52 4.12 9.13 25.79
N THR A 53 4.31 9.81 26.92
CA THR A 53 3.44 10.92 27.34
C THR A 53 3.48 12.13 26.41
N TRP A 54 4.52 12.26 25.57
CA TRP A 54 4.59 13.30 24.55
C TRP A 54 3.76 12.98 23.29
N SER A 55 3.36 11.73 23.11
CA SER A 55 2.49 11.30 22.01
C SER A 55 1.09 11.84 22.24
N ARG A 56 0.55 12.58 21.26
CA ARG A 56 -0.82 13.13 21.32
C ARG A 56 -1.87 12.03 21.26
N ALA A 57 -1.49 10.83 20.85
CA ALA A 57 -2.35 9.66 20.90
C ALA A 57 -2.43 9.03 22.30
N SER A 58 -1.47 9.30 23.20
CA SER A 58 -1.46 8.75 24.56
C SER A 58 -2.61 9.30 25.41
N GLN A 59 -3.26 8.45 26.20
CA GLN A 59 -4.25 8.87 27.20
C GLN A 59 -3.69 9.92 28.18
N ALA A 60 -2.40 9.85 28.52
CA ALA A 60 -1.74 10.84 29.37
C ALA A 60 -1.72 12.26 28.74
N ALA A 61 -1.82 12.35 27.41
CA ALA A 61 -1.90 13.60 26.65
C ALA A 61 -3.32 13.94 26.17
N GLY A 62 -4.35 13.24 26.68
CA GLY A 62 -5.74 13.41 26.25
C GLY A 62 -6.12 12.65 24.97
N GLY A 63 -5.25 11.74 24.49
CA GLY A 63 -5.55 10.80 23.43
C GLY A 63 -6.29 9.54 23.93
N TRP A 64 -6.27 8.48 23.12
CA TRP A 64 -7.03 7.24 23.37
C TRP A 64 -6.18 5.97 23.39
N ARG A 65 -4.91 6.02 22.99
CA ARG A 65 -3.95 4.91 23.06
C ARG A 65 -3.36 4.78 24.46
N ASN A 66 -3.08 3.56 24.87
CA ASN A 66 -2.45 3.22 26.15
C ASN A 66 -1.29 2.23 25.96
N LYS A 67 -0.54 1.98 27.02
CA LYS A 67 0.57 1.02 27.04
C LYS A 67 0.08 -0.38 26.65
N SER A 68 0.78 -1.04 25.73
CA SER A 68 0.36 -2.33 25.16
C SER A 68 1.56 -3.21 24.82
N HIS A 69 1.38 -4.53 24.77
CA HIS A 69 2.41 -5.50 24.35
C HIS A 69 3.78 -5.34 25.04
N LEU A 70 3.77 -5.08 26.35
CA LEU A 70 4.97 -4.86 27.17
C LEU A 70 5.84 -6.13 27.35
N LEU A 71 5.30 -7.31 27.05
CA LEU A 71 6.02 -8.59 27.11
C LEU A 71 6.57 -9.03 25.75
N ASP A 72 6.47 -8.20 24.71
CA ASP A 72 7.11 -8.48 23.42
C ASP A 72 8.60 -8.77 23.64
N GLY A 73 9.05 -9.97 23.25
CA GLY A 73 10.43 -10.43 23.37
C GLY A 73 10.86 -11.01 24.73
N THR A 74 10.23 -10.63 25.84
CA THR A 74 10.54 -11.15 27.18
C THR A 74 9.57 -12.21 27.69
N GLY A 75 8.37 -12.29 27.11
CA GLY A 75 7.37 -13.29 27.44
C GLY A 75 7.74 -14.71 26.98
N PRO A 76 6.88 -15.70 27.28
CA PRO A 76 7.12 -17.13 26.98
C PRO A 76 7.48 -17.48 25.54
N ASN A 77 7.10 -16.65 24.57
CA ASN A 77 7.33 -16.86 23.13
C ASN A 77 8.37 -15.89 22.56
N GLY A 78 9.09 -15.21 23.44
CA GLY A 78 10.13 -14.25 23.11
C GLY A 78 11.52 -14.88 23.02
N ILE A 79 12.51 -14.03 22.80
CA ILE A 79 13.94 -14.38 22.71
C ILE A 79 14.73 -13.94 23.94
N GLY A 80 14.04 -13.57 25.03
CA GLY A 80 14.65 -13.16 26.29
C GLY A 80 15.15 -11.71 26.32
N VAL A 81 14.77 -10.87 25.35
CA VAL A 81 15.12 -9.44 25.32
C VAL A 81 13.88 -8.57 25.24
N ASP A 82 13.91 -7.37 25.82
CA ASP A 82 12.82 -6.40 25.70
C ASP A 82 12.69 -5.92 24.25
N LEU A 83 11.55 -6.22 23.63
CA LEU A 83 11.16 -5.75 22.31
C LEU A 83 9.87 -4.92 22.38
N SER A 84 9.48 -4.40 23.54
CA SER A 84 8.41 -3.39 23.61
C SER A 84 8.79 -2.11 22.87
N GLY A 85 7.80 -1.44 22.27
CA GLY A 85 7.98 -0.22 21.48
C GLY A 85 7.77 -0.42 19.97
N GLY A 86 8.19 0.57 19.19
CA GLY A 86 7.98 0.58 17.73
C GLY A 86 6.56 0.98 17.35
N TRP A 87 6.20 0.71 16.10
CA TRP A 87 4.87 0.95 15.56
C TRP A 87 4.19 -0.36 15.16
N TYR A 88 2.87 -0.42 15.35
CA TYR A 88 2.05 -1.40 14.65
C TYR A 88 1.94 -1.06 13.17
N ASP A 89 1.87 -2.09 12.33
CA ASP A 89 1.92 -1.96 10.88
C ASP A 89 0.71 -1.24 10.29
N ALA A 90 -0.49 -1.70 10.61
CA ALA A 90 -1.71 -1.24 9.94
C ALA A 90 -2.87 -1.10 10.92
N GLY A 91 -4.00 -1.71 10.60
CA GLY A 91 -5.15 -1.87 11.50
C GLY A 91 -4.98 -2.95 12.57
N ASP A 92 -3.85 -3.63 12.57
CA ASP A 92 -3.50 -4.79 13.39
C ASP A 92 -2.52 -4.45 14.51
N HIS A 93 -2.04 -5.46 15.23
CA HIS A 93 -1.05 -5.26 16.29
C HIS A 93 0.29 -5.95 15.99
N LEU A 94 0.57 -6.22 14.72
CA LEU A 94 1.84 -6.77 14.26
C LEU A 94 2.91 -5.69 14.17
N LYS A 95 4.17 -6.10 14.37
CA LYS A 95 5.35 -5.27 14.10
C LYS A 95 6.16 -5.90 12.98
N LEU A 96 5.88 -5.48 11.75
CA LEU A 96 6.44 -6.01 10.51
C LEU A 96 7.61 -5.10 10.08
N HIS A 97 8.85 -5.61 10.10
CA HIS A 97 10.00 -4.71 10.06
C HIS A 97 10.32 -4.17 8.67
N LEU A 98 9.89 -4.84 7.60
CA LEU A 98 10.04 -4.35 6.23
C LEU A 98 9.25 -3.03 6.00
N PRO A 99 7.90 -3.02 6.07
CA PRO A 99 7.12 -1.78 5.87
C PRO A 99 7.40 -0.72 6.94
N LEU A 100 7.69 -1.12 8.18
CA LEU A 100 8.06 -0.18 9.24
C LEU A 100 9.38 0.55 8.93
N GLY A 101 10.37 -0.18 8.41
CA GLY A 101 11.67 0.38 8.05
C GLY A 101 11.61 1.29 6.83
N VAL A 102 10.91 0.86 5.77
CA VAL A 102 10.65 1.71 4.59
C VAL A 102 9.92 2.99 5.01
N SER A 103 8.93 2.88 5.89
CA SER A 103 8.16 4.05 6.35
C SER A 103 9.05 5.03 7.12
N ALA A 104 9.81 4.55 8.10
CA ALA A 104 10.67 5.40 8.91
C ALA A 104 11.82 6.02 8.10
N SER A 105 12.39 5.28 7.15
CA SER A 105 13.44 5.76 6.27
C SER A 105 12.92 6.78 5.26
N LEU A 106 11.75 6.58 4.62
CA LEU A 106 11.13 7.57 3.74
C LEU A 106 10.67 8.84 4.48
N LEU A 107 10.17 8.71 5.70
CA LEU A 107 9.89 9.87 6.55
C LEU A 107 11.17 10.65 6.86
N SER A 108 12.25 9.98 7.24
CA SER A 108 13.57 10.61 7.45
C SER A 108 14.06 11.31 6.18
N TYR A 109 13.87 10.68 5.02
CA TYR A 109 14.17 11.30 3.72
C TYR A 109 13.40 12.60 3.53
N GLY A 110 12.07 12.58 3.73
CA GLY A 110 11.23 13.78 3.61
C GLY A 110 11.63 14.89 4.58
N VAL A 111 11.88 14.55 5.85
CA VAL A 111 12.27 15.52 6.90
C VAL A 111 13.59 16.20 6.57
N LEU A 112 14.61 15.43 6.15
CA LEU A 112 15.92 15.98 5.82
C LEU A 112 15.95 16.69 4.46
N THR A 113 15.08 16.29 3.53
CA THR A 113 14.95 16.92 2.19
C THR A 113 14.29 18.29 2.28
N TRP A 114 13.24 18.42 3.10
CA TRP A 114 12.47 19.65 3.27
C TRP A 114 12.56 20.19 4.71
N GLU A 115 13.77 20.18 5.27
CA GLU A 115 14.03 20.56 6.67
C GLU A 115 13.46 21.95 7.01
N ALA A 116 13.65 22.93 6.12
CA ALA A 116 13.14 24.30 6.32
C ALA A 116 11.61 24.33 6.44
N ALA A 117 10.90 23.55 5.62
CA ALA A 117 9.45 23.46 5.65
C ALA A 117 8.95 22.84 6.96
N TYR A 118 9.59 21.76 7.42
CA TYR A 118 9.30 21.11 8.70
C TYR A 118 9.49 22.05 9.89
N ARG A 119 10.58 22.82 9.90
CA ARG A 119 10.87 23.78 10.97
C ARG A 119 9.83 24.91 10.97
N ALA A 120 9.55 25.50 9.83
CA ALA A 120 8.57 26.57 9.70
C ALA A 120 7.13 26.11 10.01
N ALA A 121 6.80 24.83 9.74
CA ALA A 121 5.52 24.22 10.10
C ALA A 121 5.42 23.81 11.58
N GLY A 122 6.50 23.96 12.37
CA GLY A 122 6.55 23.46 13.75
C GLY A 122 6.47 21.93 13.87
N GLN A 123 6.76 21.20 12.78
CA GLN A 123 6.67 19.74 12.72
C GLN A 123 8.03 19.04 12.88
N TRP A 124 9.14 19.79 12.86
CA TRP A 124 10.49 19.24 13.02
C TRP A 124 10.63 18.37 14.28
N ASP A 125 10.36 18.93 15.44
CA ASP A 125 10.51 18.24 16.73
C ASP A 125 9.56 17.05 16.87
N ILE A 126 8.36 17.15 16.29
CA ILE A 126 7.39 16.05 16.24
C ILE A 126 7.92 14.90 15.38
N ALA A 127 8.51 15.21 14.23
CA ALA A 127 9.10 14.22 13.34
C ALA A 127 10.31 13.51 14.00
N VAL A 128 11.23 14.29 14.58
CA VAL A 128 12.45 13.72 15.21
C VAL A 128 12.11 12.76 16.33
N ARG A 129 11.21 13.13 17.26
CA ARG A 129 10.83 12.24 18.39
C ARG A 129 10.04 11.01 17.94
N ASN A 130 9.21 11.12 16.89
CA ASN A 130 8.51 9.98 16.30
C ASN A 130 9.49 8.98 15.66
N LEU A 131 10.49 9.48 14.92
CA LEU A 131 11.47 8.63 14.26
C LEU A 131 12.49 8.06 15.25
N ASP A 132 12.84 8.80 16.31
CA ASP A 132 13.69 8.28 17.39
C ASP A 132 13.01 7.20 18.23
N TRP A 133 11.67 7.22 18.32
CA TRP A 133 10.90 6.11 18.89
C TRP A 133 11.14 4.80 18.13
N VAL A 134 11.11 4.87 16.79
CA VAL A 134 11.38 3.71 15.93
C VAL A 134 12.85 3.29 16.01
N ALA A 135 13.79 4.24 15.98
CA ALA A 135 15.20 3.93 16.11
C ALA A 135 15.54 3.28 17.48
N SER A 136 14.88 3.71 18.55
CA SER A 136 14.98 3.08 19.87
C SER A 136 14.55 1.62 19.81
N TYR A 137 13.46 1.33 19.11
CA TYR A 137 12.96 -0.02 18.91
C TYR A 137 13.93 -0.86 18.07
N TYR A 138 14.48 -0.31 16.98
CA TYR A 138 15.47 -1.01 16.15
C TYR A 138 16.80 -1.29 16.85
N LEU A 139 17.22 -0.45 17.81
CA LEU A 139 18.35 -0.79 18.68
C LEU A 139 18.08 -2.04 19.52
N LYS A 140 16.85 -2.21 20.03
CA LYS A 140 16.43 -3.43 20.74
C LYS A 140 16.38 -4.63 19.78
N CYS A 141 15.89 -4.42 18.55
CA CYS A 141 15.82 -5.46 17.52
C CYS A 141 17.19 -5.94 17.06
N HIS A 142 18.23 -5.10 17.14
CA HIS A 142 19.61 -5.55 16.99
C HIS A 142 20.15 -6.19 18.28
N TYR A 143 19.45 -7.21 18.74
CA TYR A 143 19.67 -7.83 20.05
C TYR A 143 21.03 -8.57 20.16
N GLN A 144 21.59 -9.02 19.04
CA GLN A 144 22.98 -9.52 18.97
C GLN A 144 23.81 -8.58 18.11
N ALA A 145 24.32 -7.54 18.77
CA ALA A 145 25.14 -6.49 18.20
C ALA A 145 26.63 -6.91 18.19
N SER A 146 27.25 -7.04 17.01
CA SER A 146 28.68 -7.37 16.88
C SER A 146 29.37 -6.60 15.75
N ASP A 147 30.68 -6.35 15.89
CA ASP A 147 31.56 -5.89 14.81
C ASP A 147 31.95 -7.03 13.85
N THR A 148 31.79 -8.28 14.28
CA THR A 148 31.94 -9.45 13.41
C THR A 148 30.63 -9.65 12.65
N PRO A 149 30.57 -9.47 11.32
CA PRO A 149 29.31 -9.43 10.58
C PRO A 149 28.45 -10.69 10.79
N SER A 150 29.07 -11.87 10.75
CA SER A 150 28.39 -13.18 10.93
C SER A 150 27.91 -13.46 12.35
N ALA A 151 28.30 -12.66 13.34
CA ALA A 151 27.84 -12.79 14.72
C ALA A 151 26.65 -11.87 15.04
N ASN A 152 26.13 -11.14 14.05
CA ASN A 152 24.96 -10.30 14.22
C ASN A 152 23.66 -11.11 14.08
N ALA A 153 22.63 -10.69 14.81
CA ALA A 153 21.26 -11.10 14.59
C ALA A 153 20.29 -9.92 14.77
N PHE A 154 19.17 -9.97 14.05
CA PHE A 154 18.18 -8.91 14.01
C PHE A 154 16.76 -9.48 14.09
N VAL A 155 15.81 -8.74 14.67
CA VAL A 155 14.39 -9.13 14.71
C VAL A 155 13.71 -8.75 13.40
N ALA A 156 13.08 -9.71 12.73
CA ALA A 156 12.34 -9.50 11.49
C ALA A 156 10.88 -9.14 11.72
N GLN A 157 10.28 -9.70 12.78
CA GLN A 157 8.86 -9.58 13.04
C GLN A 157 8.56 -9.91 14.50
N VAL A 158 7.59 -9.19 15.08
CA VAL A 158 6.97 -9.56 16.36
C VAL A 158 5.46 -9.71 16.14
N GLY A 159 4.93 -10.87 16.52
CA GLY A 159 3.57 -11.29 16.19
C GLY A 159 3.53 -12.26 15.01
N ASP A 160 2.43 -12.98 14.89
CA ASP A 160 2.13 -13.93 13.81
C ASP A 160 0.84 -13.48 13.13
N VAL A 161 0.84 -13.38 11.79
CA VAL A 161 -0.26 -12.78 11.02
C VAL A 161 -1.57 -13.52 11.28
N ASP A 162 -1.56 -14.84 11.17
CA ASP A 162 -2.78 -15.64 11.28
C ASP A 162 -3.38 -15.53 12.68
N THR A 163 -2.55 -15.54 13.72
CA THR A 163 -3.03 -15.44 15.09
C THR A 163 -3.54 -14.05 15.43
N ASP A 164 -2.75 -13.00 15.15
CA ASP A 164 -3.14 -11.61 15.43
C ASP A 164 -4.43 -11.25 14.68
N HIS A 165 -4.54 -11.69 13.42
CA HIS A 165 -5.67 -11.33 12.58
C HIS A 165 -6.93 -12.12 12.89
N ASN A 166 -6.84 -13.40 13.24
CA ASN A 166 -8.03 -14.26 13.39
C ASN A 166 -8.53 -14.41 14.83
N THR A 167 -7.72 -14.08 15.83
CA THR A 167 -8.07 -14.37 17.24
C THR A 167 -8.41 -13.13 18.05
N TRP A 168 -8.07 -11.93 17.54
CA TRP A 168 -8.26 -10.68 18.28
C TRP A 168 -8.74 -9.53 17.39
N TRP A 169 -9.86 -8.93 17.81
CA TRP A 169 -10.27 -7.59 17.40
C TRP A 169 -10.60 -6.81 18.66
N GLY A 170 -9.77 -5.83 19.02
CA GLY A 170 -9.94 -5.12 20.28
C GLY A 170 -8.82 -4.12 20.55
N ARG A 171 -8.78 -3.59 21.77
CA ARG A 171 -7.72 -2.67 22.20
C ARG A 171 -6.39 -3.44 22.36
N PRO A 172 -5.25 -2.91 21.91
CA PRO A 172 -3.96 -3.60 22.04
C PRO A 172 -3.53 -3.80 23.50
N GLU A 173 -3.93 -2.93 24.41
CA GLU A 173 -3.64 -3.04 25.84
C GLU A 173 -4.49 -4.09 26.59
N GLN A 174 -5.55 -4.58 25.94
CA GLN A 174 -6.43 -5.64 26.49
C GLN A 174 -6.16 -7.01 25.84
N GLN A 175 -5.31 -7.06 24.80
CA GLN A 175 -4.88 -8.31 24.22
C GLN A 175 -4.05 -9.07 25.26
N ALA A 176 -4.39 -10.34 25.49
CA ALA A 176 -3.61 -11.20 26.37
C ALA A 176 -2.15 -11.26 25.89
N GLN A 177 -1.21 -11.59 26.77
CA GLN A 177 0.21 -11.72 26.42
C GLN A 177 0.78 -12.99 27.02
N GLY A 178 1.67 -13.66 26.28
CA GLY A 178 2.29 -14.92 26.71
C GLY A 178 1.39 -16.14 26.56
N GLY A 179 0.42 -16.09 25.65
CA GLY A 179 -0.43 -17.23 25.31
C GLY A 179 0.25 -18.24 24.39
N SER A 180 -0.31 -19.43 24.22
CA SER A 180 0.17 -20.46 23.29
C SER A 180 -0.22 -20.16 21.83
N GLN A 181 0.45 -20.78 20.85
CA GLN A 181 0.12 -20.64 19.42
C GLN A 181 -1.38 -20.76 19.14
N GLY A 182 -1.92 -19.83 18.35
CA GLY A 182 -3.35 -19.76 18.04
C GLY A 182 -4.23 -19.11 19.12
N SER A 183 -3.67 -18.62 20.22
CA SER A 183 -4.40 -17.82 21.21
C SER A 183 -4.14 -16.31 21.03
N PRO A 184 -5.05 -15.42 21.49
CA PRO A 184 -4.86 -13.96 21.36
C PRO A 184 -3.55 -13.42 21.92
N GLY A 185 -2.92 -14.13 22.86
CA GLY A 185 -1.63 -13.73 23.44
C GLY A 185 -0.40 -14.33 22.79
N TRP A 186 -0.54 -15.06 21.68
CA TRP A 186 0.58 -15.57 20.90
C TRP A 186 1.18 -14.46 20.04
N ARG A 187 2.37 -14.00 20.46
CA ARG A 187 3.14 -12.98 19.76
C ARG A 187 4.59 -13.42 19.64
N PRO A 188 4.90 -14.37 18.73
CA PRO A 188 6.25 -14.90 18.59
C PRO A 188 7.20 -13.84 18.04
N VAL A 189 8.50 -14.05 18.26
CA VAL A 189 9.55 -13.22 17.69
C VAL A 189 10.27 -14.00 16.59
N HIS A 190 10.27 -13.46 15.38
CA HIS A 190 11.04 -14.01 14.28
C HIS A 190 12.35 -13.25 14.11
N VAL A 191 13.44 -13.99 13.88
CA VAL A 191 14.79 -13.43 13.82
C VAL A 191 15.50 -13.77 12.51
N ILE A 192 16.44 -12.91 12.15
CA ILE A 192 17.39 -13.04 11.05
C ILE A 192 18.78 -13.27 11.65
N THR A 193 19.46 -14.31 11.20
CA THR A 193 20.83 -14.67 11.63
C THR A 193 21.68 -14.98 10.41
N ALA A 194 23.01 -14.89 10.54
CA ALA A 194 23.92 -15.25 9.45
C ALA A 194 23.75 -16.71 9.00
N ALA A 195 23.49 -17.61 9.96
CA ALA A 195 23.24 -19.03 9.67
C ALA A 195 21.94 -19.26 8.87
N GLY A 196 20.92 -18.43 9.10
CA GLY A 196 19.68 -18.46 8.31
C GLY A 196 19.87 -17.96 6.87
N GLY A 197 20.90 -17.15 6.62
CA GLY A 197 21.37 -16.78 5.29
C GLY A 197 20.42 -15.90 4.48
N ARG A 198 19.31 -15.40 5.05
CA ARG A 198 18.26 -14.60 4.39
C ARG A 198 17.77 -13.43 5.22
N GLY A 199 17.21 -12.42 4.54
CA GLY A 199 16.60 -11.24 5.17
C GLY A 199 17.40 -9.95 5.01
N ALA A 200 18.11 -9.81 3.90
CA ALA A 200 18.86 -8.61 3.58
C ALA A 200 17.95 -7.40 3.30
N ASP A 201 16.73 -7.64 2.84
CA ASP A 201 15.64 -6.66 2.66
C ASP A 201 15.33 -5.93 3.98
N ILE A 202 14.94 -6.70 5.02
CA ILE A 202 14.59 -6.15 6.33
C ILE A 202 15.79 -5.50 7.02
N VAL A 203 16.97 -6.13 6.95
CA VAL A 203 18.18 -5.57 7.58
C VAL A 203 18.61 -4.29 6.86
N GLY A 204 18.48 -4.23 5.53
CA GLY A 204 18.73 -3.02 4.74
C GLY A 204 17.87 -1.85 5.19
N GLU A 205 16.57 -2.07 5.41
CA GLU A 205 15.67 -1.02 5.90
C GLU A 205 15.95 -0.59 7.35
N ALA A 206 16.47 -1.50 8.18
CA ALA A 206 16.97 -1.13 9.51
C ALA A 206 18.21 -0.22 9.42
N VAL A 207 19.13 -0.49 8.50
CA VAL A 207 20.28 0.39 8.21
C VAL A 207 19.80 1.77 7.78
N ALA A 208 18.89 1.82 6.80
CA ALA A 208 18.34 3.06 6.25
C ALA A 208 17.68 3.92 7.34
N THR A 209 16.87 3.29 8.19
CA THR A 209 16.19 3.95 9.31
C THR A 209 17.18 4.52 10.33
N LEU A 210 18.11 3.69 10.83
CA LEU A 210 19.07 4.12 11.84
C LEU A 210 20.00 5.22 11.33
N ALA A 211 20.46 5.12 10.08
CA ALA A 211 21.29 6.14 9.45
C ALA A 211 20.52 7.46 9.24
N GLY A 212 19.28 7.40 8.74
CA GLY A 212 18.41 8.57 8.59
C GLY A 212 18.12 9.28 9.91
N VAL A 213 17.74 8.53 10.94
CA VAL A 213 17.48 9.08 12.29
C VAL A 213 18.76 9.65 12.91
N SER A 214 19.93 9.02 12.68
CA SER A 214 21.20 9.57 13.15
C SER A 214 21.46 10.98 12.62
N LEU A 215 21.11 11.25 11.36
CA LEU A 215 21.28 12.57 10.76
C LEU A 215 20.31 13.59 11.37
N LEU A 216 19.06 13.19 11.62
CA LEU A 216 18.09 14.03 12.31
C LEU A 216 18.54 14.43 13.71
N LEU A 217 19.03 13.48 14.51
CA LEU A 217 19.53 13.74 15.86
C LEU A 217 20.82 14.58 15.88
N LYS A 218 21.59 14.61 14.80
CA LYS A 218 22.75 15.52 14.67
C LYS A 218 22.35 16.96 14.38
N ARG A 219 21.18 17.20 13.78
CA ARG A 219 20.75 18.56 13.46
C ARG A 219 20.40 19.34 14.74
N PRO A 220 20.59 20.67 14.76
CA PRO A 220 20.18 21.49 15.88
C PRO A 220 18.65 21.45 16.12
N GLY A 221 18.24 21.41 17.38
CA GLY A 221 16.82 21.36 17.77
C GLY A 221 16.65 20.85 19.20
N ALA A 222 15.41 20.82 19.70
CA ALA A 222 15.11 20.41 21.08
C ALA A 222 15.49 18.94 21.37
N TYR A 223 15.48 18.11 20.32
CA TYR A 223 15.81 16.69 20.38
C TYR A 223 17.19 16.36 19.78
N SER A 224 18.05 17.37 19.59
CA SER A 224 19.43 17.13 19.14
C SER A 224 20.18 16.26 20.15
N ASN A 225 20.77 15.16 19.68
CA ASN A 225 21.55 14.25 20.51
C ASN A 225 22.69 13.60 19.69
N PRO A 226 23.84 14.28 19.55
CA PRO A 226 24.97 13.80 18.77
C PRO A 226 25.56 12.47 19.26
N THR A 227 25.57 12.23 20.58
CA THR A 227 26.05 10.96 21.15
C THR A 227 25.18 9.80 20.72
N ARG A 228 23.86 9.94 20.85
CA ARG A 228 22.90 8.93 20.40
C ARG A 228 22.97 8.75 18.90
N ALA A 229 23.09 9.83 18.13
CA ALA A 229 23.28 9.74 16.69
C ALA A 229 24.52 8.92 16.30
N ALA A 230 25.63 9.06 17.02
CA ALA A 230 26.82 8.24 16.80
C ALA A 230 26.56 6.76 17.09
N THR A 231 25.81 6.43 18.15
CA THR A 231 25.37 5.05 18.43
C THR A 231 24.50 4.48 17.30
N LEU A 232 23.49 5.23 16.83
CA LEU A 232 22.62 4.78 15.74
C LEU A 232 23.41 4.54 14.46
N LEU A 233 24.30 5.46 14.10
CA LEU A 233 25.13 5.32 12.89
C LEU A 233 26.12 4.15 13.01
N SER A 234 26.70 3.92 14.19
CA SER A 234 27.55 2.75 14.43
C SER A 234 26.77 1.46 14.22
N ARG A 235 25.55 1.37 14.78
CA ARG A 235 24.69 0.19 14.57
C ARG A 235 24.29 0.01 13.12
N ALA A 236 23.95 1.08 12.41
CA ALA A 236 23.66 1.04 10.99
C ALA A 236 24.84 0.46 10.18
N LYS A 237 26.09 0.87 10.49
CA LYS A 237 27.29 0.34 9.83
C LYS A 237 27.47 -1.15 10.11
N GLN A 238 27.27 -1.60 11.35
CA GLN A 238 27.36 -3.01 11.71
C GLN A 238 26.26 -3.86 11.05
N LEU A 239 25.02 -3.36 11.00
CA LEU A 239 23.92 -4.02 10.27
C LEU A 239 24.19 -4.08 8.76
N PHE A 240 24.80 -3.05 8.17
CA PHE A 240 25.11 -3.07 6.74
C PHE A 240 26.15 -4.12 6.39
N GLU A 241 27.19 -4.27 7.21
CA GLU A 241 28.14 -5.38 7.03
C GLU A 241 27.46 -6.74 7.22
N PHE A 242 26.56 -6.86 8.20
CA PHE A 242 25.75 -8.08 8.39
C PHE A 242 24.85 -8.36 7.18
N ALA A 243 24.14 -7.36 6.66
CA ALA A 243 23.25 -7.48 5.51
C ALA A 243 23.98 -8.02 4.27
N LYS A 244 25.25 -7.67 4.08
CA LYS A 244 26.07 -8.21 2.99
C LYS A 244 26.45 -9.69 3.16
N THR A 245 26.35 -10.25 4.38
CA THR A 245 26.61 -11.67 4.64
C THR A 245 25.40 -12.57 4.43
N ILE A 246 24.20 -12.01 4.46
CA ILE A 246 22.94 -12.70 4.21
C ILE A 246 22.41 -12.30 2.83
N LYS A 247 21.80 -13.22 2.08
CA LYS A 247 21.29 -12.94 0.73
C LYS A 247 19.83 -13.37 0.65
N ASN A 248 19.09 -12.85 -0.33
CA ASN A 248 17.65 -13.14 -0.51
C ASN A 248 16.75 -12.45 0.52
N THR A 249 15.47 -12.46 0.18
CA THR A 249 14.39 -11.84 0.92
C THR A 249 14.00 -12.68 2.14
N TRP A 250 13.45 -12.02 3.16
CA TRP A 250 12.95 -12.68 4.33
C TRP A 250 11.52 -13.21 4.11
N GLY A 251 11.19 -14.28 4.83
CA GLY A 251 9.81 -14.73 5.01
C GLY A 251 9.64 -15.41 6.37
N PRO A 252 8.44 -15.34 6.97
CA PRO A 252 8.19 -15.94 8.27
C PRO A 252 8.34 -17.47 8.20
N THR A 253 8.72 -18.05 9.34
CA THR A 253 8.83 -19.51 9.51
C THR A 253 7.51 -20.18 9.92
N SER A 254 6.55 -19.37 10.35
CA SER A 254 5.18 -19.76 10.69
C SER A 254 4.25 -18.57 10.45
N GLY A 255 3.00 -18.85 10.09
CA GLY A 255 2.02 -17.81 9.75
C GLY A 255 2.13 -17.33 8.31
N SER A 256 1.07 -16.65 7.85
CA SER A 256 1.05 -15.97 6.55
C SER A 256 2.13 -14.88 6.46
N ASN A 257 2.67 -14.67 5.25
CA ASN A 257 3.55 -13.54 4.97
C ASN A 257 2.74 -12.37 4.42
N ALA A 258 2.50 -11.35 5.25
CA ALA A 258 1.73 -10.17 4.85
C ALA A 258 2.50 -9.25 3.88
N TYR A 259 3.84 -9.25 3.93
CA TYR A 259 4.72 -8.39 3.13
C TYR A 259 5.79 -9.23 2.42
N PRO A 260 5.40 -10.06 1.44
CA PRO A 260 6.35 -10.86 0.69
C PRO A 260 7.24 -9.97 -0.19
N SER A 261 8.52 -9.88 0.17
CA SER A 261 9.48 -9.10 -0.61
C SER A 261 9.85 -9.79 -1.93
N SER A 262 9.86 -9.04 -3.03
CA SER A 262 10.25 -9.48 -4.36
C SER A 262 11.75 -9.34 -4.64
N SER A 263 12.43 -8.47 -3.91
CA SER A 263 13.86 -8.17 -4.06
C SER A 263 14.43 -7.63 -2.75
N TYR A 264 15.71 -7.93 -2.50
CA TYR A 264 16.49 -7.32 -1.41
C TYR A 264 17.56 -6.34 -1.95
N ASN A 265 17.72 -6.25 -3.27
CA ASN A 265 18.81 -5.49 -3.88
C ASN A 265 18.57 -3.98 -3.73
N ASP A 266 17.31 -3.57 -3.82
CA ASP A 266 16.88 -2.18 -3.67
C ASP A 266 16.96 -1.72 -2.22
N ASP A 267 16.63 -2.56 -1.22
CA ASP A 267 16.85 -2.22 0.19
C ASP A 267 18.35 -2.08 0.51
N LEU A 268 19.21 -2.93 -0.08
CA LEU A 268 20.67 -2.79 0.06
C LEU A 268 21.21 -1.53 -0.63
N ALA A 269 20.67 -1.18 -1.80
CA ALA A 269 21.01 0.06 -2.48
C ALA A 269 20.55 1.28 -1.66
N TRP A 270 19.38 1.20 -1.04
CA TRP A 270 18.84 2.25 -0.16
C TRP A 270 19.64 2.41 1.13
N ALA A 271 19.98 1.30 1.78
CA ALA A 271 20.87 1.27 2.93
C ALA A 271 22.24 1.92 2.63
N ALA A 272 22.84 1.56 1.50
CA ALA A 272 24.11 2.12 1.05
C ALA A 272 23.98 3.63 0.74
N ALA A 273 22.86 4.06 0.14
CA ALA A 273 22.57 5.46 -0.13
C ALA A 273 22.50 6.29 1.16
N TRP A 274 21.84 5.77 2.20
CA TRP A 274 21.78 6.43 3.50
C TRP A 274 23.12 6.54 4.20
N LEU A 275 23.92 5.46 4.20
CA LEU A 275 25.27 5.51 4.76
C LEU A 275 26.17 6.45 3.97
N CYS A 276 26.04 6.50 2.65
CA CYS A 276 26.74 7.46 1.82
C CYS A 276 26.35 8.90 2.18
N ARG A 277 25.03 9.20 2.31
CA ARG A 277 24.56 10.50 2.79
C ARG A 277 25.15 10.83 4.16
N ALA A 278 25.18 9.86 5.07
CA ALA A 278 25.69 10.08 6.42
C ALA A 278 27.18 10.43 6.47
N ASP A 279 27.99 9.81 5.60
CA ASP A 279 29.41 10.15 5.47
C ASP A 279 29.59 11.54 4.79
N VAL A 280 28.82 11.86 3.75
CA VAL A 280 28.85 13.18 3.07
C VAL A 280 28.47 14.31 4.02
N ASP A 281 27.32 14.21 4.69
CA ASP A 281 26.86 15.19 5.68
C ASP A 281 27.80 15.27 6.89
N GLY A 282 28.54 14.20 7.17
CA GLY A 282 29.58 14.13 8.21
C GLY A 282 30.90 14.82 7.84
N GLY A 283 31.02 15.38 6.63
CA GLY A 283 32.20 16.10 6.17
C GLY A 283 33.27 15.20 5.52
N ALA A 284 32.89 14.06 4.93
CA ALA A 284 33.81 13.26 4.14
C ALA A 284 34.54 14.12 3.10
N MET A 285 35.88 14.13 3.13
CA MET A 285 36.72 14.99 2.29
C MET A 285 36.60 14.67 0.78
N SER A 286 36.14 13.46 0.45
CA SER A 286 35.82 13.01 -0.90
C SER A 286 34.85 11.83 -0.83
N LEU A 287 33.95 11.70 -1.82
CA LEU A 287 33.07 10.54 -1.98
C LEU A 287 33.87 9.23 -2.08
N THR A 288 35.06 9.27 -2.67
CA THR A 288 35.95 8.10 -2.81
C THR A 288 36.53 7.61 -1.48
N ALA A 289 36.49 8.42 -0.43
CA ALA A 289 36.93 8.04 0.91
C ALA A 289 35.82 7.34 1.72
N SER A 290 34.55 7.41 1.28
CA SER A 290 33.44 6.69 1.91
C SER A 290 33.29 5.30 1.29
N ALA A 291 33.47 4.26 2.11
CA ALA A 291 33.23 2.88 1.70
C ALA A 291 31.77 2.66 1.23
N ALA A 292 30.81 3.31 1.87
CA ALA A 292 29.40 3.23 1.50
C ALA A 292 29.12 3.92 0.16
N CYS A 293 29.64 5.14 -0.06
CA CYS A 293 29.50 5.82 -1.35
C CYS A 293 30.18 5.08 -2.50
N ASN A 294 31.27 4.34 -2.23
CA ASN A 294 31.93 3.50 -3.23
C ASN A 294 31.11 2.24 -3.57
N ALA A 295 30.46 1.63 -2.58
CA ALA A 295 29.65 0.42 -2.79
C ALA A 295 28.31 0.72 -3.45
N ALA A 296 27.69 1.86 -3.12
CA ALA A 296 26.31 2.16 -3.49
C ALA A 296 26.01 2.13 -5.00
N PRO A 297 26.87 2.65 -5.91
CA PRO A 297 26.62 2.56 -7.35
C PRO A 297 26.44 1.12 -7.85
N SER A 298 27.27 0.19 -7.37
CA SER A 298 27.21 -1.22 -7.76
C SER A 298 25.97 -1.93 -7.22
N LEU A 299 25.54 -1.58 -6.00
CA LEU A 299 24.32 -2.11 -5.40
C LEU A 299 23.07 -1.59 -6.14
N TRP A 300 23.06 -0.30 -6.48
CA TRP A 300 21.98 0.30 -7.25
C TRP A 300 21.91 -0.20 -8.71
N ASP A 301 23.05 -0.53 -9.31
CA ASP A 301 23.06 -1.12 -10.66
C ASP A 301 22.22 -2.41 -10.76
N ALA A 302 22.09 -3.16 -9.67
CA ALA A 302 21.24 -4.35 -9.60
C ALA A 302 19.73 -4.03 -9.64
N THR A 303 19.35 -2.76 -9.46
CA THR A 303 17.96 -2.30 -9.34
C THR A 303 17.52 -1.44 -10.52
N LYS A 304 18.41 -1.11 -11.46
CA LYS A 304 18.10 -0.16 -12.56
C LYS A 304 17.00 -0.61 -13.54
N TYR A 305 16.68 -1.90 -13.52
CA TYR A 305 15.58 -2.52 -14.27
C TYR A 305 14.45 -3.01 -13.36
N ALA A 306 14.44 -2.61 -12.09
CA ALA A 306 13.32 -2.87 -11.18
C ALA A 306 12.03 -2.23 -11.72
N ASN A 307 10.91 -2.62 -11.11
CA ASN A 307 9.64 -2.00 -11.39
C ASN A 307 9.73 -0.48 -11.20
N LEU A 308 9.00 0.24 -12.05
CA LEU A 308 9.00 1.70 -12.05
C LEU A 308 7.92 2.22 -11.11
N ASP A 309 8.03 1.88 -9.84
CA ASP A 309 7.18 2.33 -8.73
C ASP A 309 8.04 2.69 -7.51
N LEU A 310 7.38 3.15 -6.44
CA LEU A 310 7.96 3.29 -5.12
C LEU A 310 6.95 2.73 -4.11
N SER A 311 7.36 1.73 -3.35
CA SER A 311 6.51 1.05 -2.36
C SER A 311 7.36 0.43 -1.24
N TRP A 312 6.73 -0.27 -0.30
CA TRP A 312 7.44 -1.04 0.72
C TRP A 312 8.27 -2.20 0.15
N ASP A 313 7.97 -2.63 -1.09
CA ASP A 313 8.65 -3.74 -1.78
C ASP A 313 9.67 -3.26 -2.83
N ASN A 314 9.73 -1.94 -3.06
CA ASN A 314 10.62 -1.38 -4.08
C ASN A 314 11.01 0.05 -3.73
N VAL A 315 12.22 0.23 -3.22
CA VAL A 315 12.80 1.53 -2.83
C VAL A 315 13.87 2.03 -3.80
N ALA A 316 14.01 1.41 -4.98
CA ALA A 316 15.03 1.75 -5.98
C ALA A 316 14.99 3.23 -6.41
N ALA A 317 13.78 3.80 -6.53
CA ALA A 317 13.58 5.20 -6.87
C ALA A 317 14.07 6.15 -5.76
N ALA A 318 13.82 5.82 -4.50
CA ALA A 318 14.28 6.60 -3.35
C ALA A 318 15.82 6.55 -3.25
N ALA A 319 16.41 5.37 -3.44
CA ALA A 319 17.86 5.19 -3.51
C ALA A 319 18.49 6.01 -4.65
N ALA A 320 17.89 5.98 -5.86
CA ALA A 320 18.35 6.78 -6.98
C ALA A 320 18.39 8.28 -6.65
N LEU A 321 17.29 8.82 -6.09
CA LEU A 321 17.20 10.23 -5.70
C LEU A 321 18.28 10.60 -4.68
N LEU A 322 18.48 9.77 -3.66
CA LEU A 322 19.44 10.06 -2.61
C LEU A 322 20.90 9.95 -3.08
N LEU A 323 21.24 8.93 -3.87
CA LEU A 323 22.59 8.77 -4.45
C LEU A 323 22.93 9.85 -5.45
N ARG A 324 21.94 10.27 -6.23
CA ARG A 324 22.06 11.42 -7.11
C ARG A 324 22.38 12.69 -6.34
N ASP A 325 21.68 12.94 -5.24
CA ASP A 325 21.88 14.14 -4.42
C ASP A 325 23.23 14.12 -3.67
N THR A 326 23.79 12.94 -3.37
CA THR A 326 25.15 12.83 -2.82
C THR A 326 26.24 12.88 -3.89
N GLY A 327 25.90 12.67 -5.17
CA GLY A 327 26.85 12.58 -6.28
C GLY A 327 27.61 11.25 -6.34
N ALA A 328 27.12 10.20 -5.67
CA ALA A 328 27.77 8.89 -5.61
C ALA A 328 28.02 8.31 -7.01
N GLY A 329 29.21 7.76 -7.24
CA GLY A 329 29.61 7.22 -8.55
C GLY A 329 29.95 8.28 -9.62
N GLY A 330 29.87 9.58 -9.30
CA GLY A 330 30.19 10.66 -10.22
C GLY A 330 29.14 10.90 -11.31
N ALA A 331 29.45 11.81 -12.25
CA ALA A 331 28.48 12.34 -13.20
C ALA A 331 27.76 11.28 -14.05
N THR A 332 28.44 10.19 -14.42
CA THR A 332 27.84 9.09 -15.19
C THR A 332 26.76 8.35 -14.41
N TYR A 333 27.00 8.03 -13.14
CA TYR A 333 26.01 7.37 -12.30
C TYR A 333 24.86 8.31 -11.94
N VAL A 334 25.17 9.57 -11.64
CA VAL A 334 24.17 10.62 -11.42
C VAL A 334 23.20 10.71 -12.61
N ALA A 335 23.71 10.68 -13.85
CA ALA A 335 22.86 10.66 -15.05
C ALA A 335 21.99 9.39 -15.15
N SER A 336 22.50 8.23 -14.75
CA SER A 336 21.72 6.97 -14.71
C SER A 336 20.62 7.00 -13.65
N TYR A 337 20.89 7.58 -12.48
CA TYR A 337 19.89 7.77 -11.43
C TYR A 337 18.76 8.70 -11.92
N ASP A 338 19.13 9.81 -12.57
CA ASP A 338 18.16 10.73 -13.18
C ASP A 338 17.36 10.06 -14.31
N ASP A 339 17.98 9.24 -15.16
CA ASP A 339 17.27 8.47 -16.20
C ASP A 339 16.21 7.55 -15.58
N PHE A 340 16.57 6.79 -14.54
CA PHE A 340 15.62 5.90 -13.85
C PHE A 340 14.43 6.69 -13.30
N VAL A 341 14.68 7.80 -12.60
CA VAL A 341 13.63 8.68 -12.05
C VAL A 341 12.78 9.27 -13.18
N ASN A 342 13.39 9.66 -14.31
CA ASN A 342 12.68 10.19 -15.47
C ASN A 342 11.77 9.14 -16.12
N ARG A 343 12.24 7.89 -16.25
CA ARG A 343 11.44 6.77 -16.76
C ARG A 343 10.25 6.47 -15.85
N LEU A 344 10.48 6.44 -14.53
CA LEU A 344 9.40 6.30 -13.55
C LEU A 344 8.38 7.42 -13.72
N LEU A 345 8.80 8.68 -13.65
CA LEU A 345 7.85 9.80 -13.76
C LEU A 345 7.13 9.78 -15.11
N THR A 346 7.81 9.49 -16.22
CA THR A 346 7.18 9.38 -17.54
C THR A 346 6.09 8.31 -17.56
N ARG A 347 6.35 7.14 -16.96
CA ARG A 347 5.36 6.05 -16.85
C ARG A 347 4.09 6.50 -16.11
N TRP A 348 4.23 7.25 -15.02
CA TRP A 348 3.11 7.65 -14.18
C TRP A 348 2.40 8.92 -14.64
N THR A 349 3.14 9.91 -15.13
CA THR A 349 2.55 11.18 -15.60
C THR A 349 1.98 11.05 -17.01
N GLY A 350 2.49 10.11 -17.81
CA GLY A 350 2.05 9.84 -19.18
C GLY A 350 0.94 8.79 -19.30
N SER A 351 0.43 8.27 -18.19
CA SER A 351 -0.60 7.22 -18.21
C SER A 351 -1.93 7.74 -18.75
N GLY A 352 -2.55 6.99 -19.66
CA GLY A 352 -3.88 7.29 -20.19
C GLY A 352 -5.00 7.01 -19.19
N ALA A 353 -6.24 7.25 -19.61
CA ALA A 353 -7.43 6.93 -18.82
C ALA A 353 -7.47 5.44 -18.45
N CYS A 354 -8.02 5.13 -17.28
CA CYS A 354 -8.14 3.75 -16.82
C CYS A 354 -9.02 2.91 -17.75
N SER A 355 -8.44 1.78 -18.14
CA SER A 355 -9.07 0.69 -18.89
C SER A 355 -8.54 -0.64 -18.33
N THR A 356 -9.22 -1.74 -18.65
CA THR A 356 -8.86 -3.08 -18.15
C THR A 356 -7.43 -3.43 -18.56
N GLY A 357 -6.57 -3.73 -17.57
CA GLY A 357 -5.17 -4.11 -17.77
C GLY A 357 -4.16 -2.97 -17.82
N ALA A 358 -4.58 -1.70 -17.92
CA ALA A 358 -3.68 -0.55 -17.89
C ALA A 358 -3.24 -0.21 -16.45
N THR A 359 -1.94 -0.26 -16.16
CA THR A 359 -1.36 0.17 -14.87
C THR A 359 0.06 0.76 -15.03
N PRO A 360 0.36 1.95 -14.47
CA PRO A 360 -0.59 2.88 -13.89
C PRO A 360 -1.55 3.45 -14.96
N CYS A 361 -2.70 3.94 -14.53
CA CYS A 361 -3.70 4.62 -15.35
C CYS A 361 -4.32 5.80 -14.59
N MET A 362 -5.02 6.70 -15.27
CA MET A 362 -5.73 7.82 -14.63
C MET A 362 -7.21 7.50 -14.45
N THR A 363 -7.70 7.54 -13.21
CA THR A 363 -9.14 7.43 -12.94
C THR A 363 -9.90 8.59 -13.60
N PRO A 364 -11.22 8.46 -13.84
CA PRO A 364 -12.04 9.58 -14.33
C PRO A 364 -11.90 10.88 -13.52
N GLY A 365 -11.69 10.77 -12.20
CA GLY A 365 -11.47 11.88 -11.28
C GLY A 365 -10.03 12.39 -11.20
N GLY A 366 -9.06 11.74 -11.85
CA GLY A 366 -7.69 12.21 -11.99
C GLY A 366 -6.65 11.63 -11.03
N LEU A 367 -6.97 10.54 -10.31
CA LEU A 367 -5.99 9.80 -9.51
C LEU A 367 -5.16 8.87 -10.41
N ALA A 368 -3.84 8.87 -10.22
CA ALA A 368 -2.93 7.89 -10.81
C ALA A 368 -3.09 6.55 -10.08
N TRP A 369 -3.83 5.65 -10.69
CA TRP A 369 -4.23 4.38 -10.11
C TRP A 369 -3.30 3.24 -10.57
N TYR A 370 -2.88 2.39 -9.64
CA TYR A 370 -1.97 1.27 -9.93
C TYR A 370 -2.47 -0.09 -9.43
N SER A 371 -3.04 -0.15 -8.23
CA SER A 371 -3.54 -1.36 -7.60
C SER A 371 -4.79 -1.07 -6.77
N ASP A 372 -5.67 -2.06 -6.59
CA ASP A 372 -6.82 -1.99 -5.69
C ASP A 372 -6.34 -1.91 -4.22
N TRP A 373 -5.14 -2.40 -3.95
CA TRP A 373 -4.47 -2.30 -2.66
C TRP A 373 -3.62 -1.02 -2.57
N GLY A 374 -4.08 -0.06 -1.77
CA GLY A 374 -3.35 1.19 -1.53
C GLY A 374 -3.17 2.04 -2.78
N SER A 375 -4.24 2.26 -3.56
CA SER A 375 -4.21 3.13 -4.75
C SER A 375 -3.70 4.54 -4.41
N ALA A 376 -4.14 5.11 -3.28
CA ALA A 376 -3.69 6.41 -2.80
C ALA A 376 -2.22 6.38 -2.36
N ARG A 377 -1.76 5.30 -1.69
CA ARG A 377 -0.35 5.11 -1.30
C ARG A 377 0.58 5.19 -2.50
N TYR A 378 0.25 4.48 -3.57
CA TYR A 378 1.07 4.46 -4.77
C TYR A 378 1.19 5.84 -5.42
N ALA A 379 0.06 6.53 -5.62
CA ALA A 379 0.07 7.90 -6.14
C ALA A 379 0.86 8.87 -5.24
N ALA A 380 0.77 8.70 -3.92
CA ALA A 380 1.45 9.55 -2.94
C ALA A 380 2.98 9.34 -2.96
N ASN A 381 3.41 8.08 -3.06
CA ASN A 381 4.83 7.73 -3.17
C ASN A 381 5.44 8.33 -4.46
N VAL A 382 4.71 8.30 -5.57
CA VAL A 382 5.21 8.90 -6.82
C VAL A 382 5.12 10.43 -6.78
N ALA A 383 4.16 11.01 -6.06
CA ALA A 383 4.12 12.44 -5.80
C ALA A 383 5.37 12.91 -5.00
N LEU A 384 5.81 12.12 -4.02
CA LEU A 384 7.11 12.32 -3.35
C LEU A 384 8.27 12.32 -4.36
N VAL A 385 8.35 11.31 -5.23
CA VAL A 385 9.42 11.23 -6.26
C VAL A 385 9.40 12.45 -7.18
N ALA A 386 8.22 12.86 -7.64
CA ALA A 386 8.04 14.01 -8.51
C ALA A 386 8.50 15.32 -7.86
N LEU A 387 8.16 15.54 -6.58
CA LEU A 387 8.56 16.73 -5.83
C LEU A 387 10.06 16.74 -5.53
N ALA A 388 10.62 15.61 -5.09
CA ALA A 388 12.05 15.48 -4.84
C ALA A 388 12.89 15.70 -6.12
N ALA A 389 12.38 15.22 -7.26
CA ALA A 389 13.01 15.40 -8.56
C ALA A 389 12.74 16.78 -9.18
N ALA A 390 12.00 17.67 -8.51
CA ALA A 390 11.64 19.00 -9.00
C ALA A 390 12.19 20.14 -8.11
N ARG A 391 13.07 19.83 -7.16
CA ARG A 391 13.69 20.84 -6.29
C ARG A 391 14.49 21.89 -7.06
N SER A 392 14.57 23.10 -6.50
CA SER A 392 15.24 24.26 -7.09
C SER A 392 16.63 24.55 -6.50
N ASP A 393 16.95 23.95 -5.35
CA ASP A 393 18.16 24.20 -4.54
C ASP A 393 19.37 23.35 -4.93
N GLY A 394 19.33 22.71 -6.10
CA GLY A 394 20.50 22.02 -6.67
C GLY A 394 20.64 20.54 -6.30
N GLY A 395 19.72 19.95 -5.52
CA GLY A 395 19.46 18.51 -5.61
C GLY A 395 19.04 18.13 -7.03
N GLY A 396 19.18 16.86 -7.42
CA GLY A 396 19.10 16.48 -8.83
C GLY A 396 17.79 16.89 -9.51
N GLY A 397 17.95 17.42 -10.71
CA GLY A 397 16.98 18.30 -11.35
C GLY A 397 17.54 19.71 -11.65
N ALA A 398 18.78 20.02 -11.27
CA ALA A 398 19.46 21.26 -11.66
C ALA A 398 19.46 21.49 -13.19
N ALA A 399 19.52 20.40 -13.96
CA ALA A 399 19.45 20.41 -15.43
C ALA A 399 18.01 20.43 -16.00
N LEU A 400 16.97 20.35 -15.17
CA LEU A 400 15.59 20.40 -15.64
C LEU A 400 15.20 21.79 -16.10
N THR A 401 14.50 21.84 -17.22
CA THR A 401 13.84 23.06 -17.67
C THR A 401 12.78 23.48 -16.65
N SER A 402 12.52 24.79 -16.58
CA SER A 402 11.47 25.32 -15.70
C SER A 402 10.09 24.69 -15.99
N ALA A 403 9.81 24.36 -17.26
CA ALA A 403 8.58 23.71 -17.67
C ALA A 403 8.49 22.26 -17.15
N ALA A 404 9.57 21.47 -17.25
CA ALA A 404 9.59 20.11 -16.72
C ALA A 404 9.44 20.10 -15.19
N ARG A 405 10.09 21.04 -14.51
CA ARG A 405 9.94 21.23 -13.06
C ARG A 405 8.49 21.54 -12.67
N ALA A 406 7.87 22.50 -13.36
CA ALA A 406 6.47 22.85 -13.12
C ALA A 406 5.52 21.66 -13.37
N SER A 407 5.72 20.91 -14.46
CA SER A 407 4.90 19.72 -14.76
C SER A 407 4.91 18.69 -13.63
N ARG A 408 6.10 18.36 -13.09
CA ARG A 408 6.25 17.43 -11.95
C ARG A 408 5.54 17.93 -10.70
N ILE A 409 5.75 19.21 -10.36
CA ILE A 409 5.13 19.83 -9.18
C ILE A 409 3.61 19.81 -9.31
N CYS A 410 3.07 20.21 -10.46
CA CYS A 410 1.62 20.32 -10.64
C CYS A 410 0.96 18.93 -10.69
N TRP A 411 1.62 17.94 -11.29
CA TRP A 411 1.17 16.55 -11.21
C TRP A 411 1.11 16.06 -9.76
N ALA A 412 2.19 16.22 -9.00
CA ALA A 412 2.25 15.80 -7.60
C ALA A 412 1.19 16.50 -6.74
N LYS A 413 1.04 17.82 -6.91
CA LYS A 413 0.01 18.61 -6.23
C LYS A 413 -1.39 18.09 -6.56
N ASN A 414 -1.67 17.74 -7.81
CA ASN A 414 -2.98 17.20 -8.22
C ASN A 414 -3.26 15.85 -7.54
N GLN A 415 -2.27 14.96 -7.48
CA GLN A 415 -2.41 13.67 -6.80
C GLN A 415 -2.69 13.84 -5.30
N VAL A 416 -1.92 14.67 -4.61
CA VAL A 416 -2.15 14.96 -3.19
C VAL A 416 -3.50 15.66 -2.99
N SER A 417 -3.84 16.65 -3.82
CA SER A 417 -5.12 17.38 -3.71
C SER A 417 -6.32 16.46 -3.96
N TYR A 418 -6.21 15.48 -4.87
CA TYR A 418 -7.22 14.43 -5.04
C TYR A 418 -7.46 13.68 -3.72
N MET A 419 -6.39 13.22 -3.06
CA MET A 419 -6.47 12.54 -1.75
C MET A 419 -7.08 13.42 -0.66
N LEU A 420 -6.89 14.74 -0.78
CA LEU A 420 -7.42 15.74 0.14
C LEU A 420 -8.87 16.15 -0.16
N GLY A 421 -9.48 15.67 -1.24
CA GLY A 421 -10.88 15.90 -1.56
C GLY A 421 -11.14 16.73 -2.82
N THR A 422 -10.10 17.20 -3.52
CA THR A 422 -10.23 17.82 -4.85
C THR A 422 -10.48 16.74 -5.91
N ASN A 423 -11.67 16.16 -5.86
CA ASN A 423 -12.15 15.13 -6.80
C ASN A 423 -13.67 15.30 -7.02
N PRO A 424 -14.26 14.68 -8.06
CA PRO A 424 -15.67 14.86 -8.39
C PRO A 424 -16.66 14.51 -7.28
N GLN A 425 -16.24 13.71 -6.29
CA GLN A 425 -17.07 13.26 -5.18
C GLN A 425 -16.91 14.11 -3.91
N SER A 426 -16.03 15.12 -3.91
CA SER A 426 -15.66 15.88 -2.69
C SER A 426 -15.26 14.97 -1.52
N GLN A 427 -14.60 13.85 -1.82
CA GLN A 427 -14.23 12.81 -0.85
C GLN A 427 -12.76 12.96 -0.48
N SER A 428 -12.46 13.37 0.74
CA SER A 428 -11.09 13.18 1.26
C SER A 428 -10.87 11.70 1.55
N PHE A 429 -9.64 11.24 1.37
CA PHE A 429 -9.16 9.91 1.76
C PHE A 429 -8.28 9.98 3.02
N VAL A 430 -8.26 11.11 3.72
CA VAL A 430 -7.50 11.32 4.96
C VAL A 430 -8.47 11.41 6.13
N VAL A 431 -8.36 10.46 7.07
CA VAL A 431 -9.22 10.40 8.25
C VAL A 431 -9.11 11.69 9.05
N GLY A 432 -10.26 12.27 9.38
CA GLY A 432 -10.35 13.51 10.18
C GLY A 432 -10.02 14.80 9.43
N TYR A 433 -9.85 14.77 8.11
CA TYR A 433 -9.64 15.96 7.30
C TYR A 433 -10.79 16.17 6.30
N LYS A 434 -11.53 17.28 6.49
CA LYS A 434 -12.61 17.72 5.59
C LYS A 434 -12.31 19.17 5.18
N PRO A 435 -11.89 19.45 3.94
CA PRO A 435 -11.54 20.80 3.48
C PRO A 435 -12.66 21.83 3.69
N THR A 436 -13.90 21.39 3.50
CA THR A 436 -15.12 22.17 3.77
C THR A 436 -16.16 21.27 4.41
N THR A 437 -17.26 21.85 4.90
CA THR A 437 -18.39 21.10 5.49
C THR A 437 -19.11 20.19 4.50
N SER A 438 -18.99 20.44 3.19
CA SER A 438 -19.57 19.59 2.15
C SER A 438 -18.69 18.38 1.79
N HIS A 439 -17.43 18.36 2.23
CA HIS A 439 -16.54 17.24 1.98
C HIS A 439 -16.80 16.09 2.95
N LYS A 440 -16.64 14.88 2.43
CA LYS A 440 -16.61 13.64 3.23
C LYS A 440 -15.17 13.30 3.57
N ALA A 441 -14.99 12.53 4.65
CA ALA A 441 -13.73 11.90 5.02
C ALA A 441 -14.03 10.48 5.50
N PRO A 442 -13.06 9.56 5.51
CA PRO A 442 -13.28 8.22 6.03
C PRO A 442 -13.54 8.29 7.53
N GLU A 443 -14.59 7.61 7.98
CA GLU A 443 -14.98 7.52 9.39
C GLU A 443 -14.92 6.08 9.90
N LYS A 444 -14.79 5.08 9.02
CA LYS A 444 -14.70 3.65 9.35
C LYS A 444 -13.42 2.99 8.80
N PRO A 445 -12.21 3.53 9.08
CA PRO A 445 -10.98 2.86 8.68
C PRO A 445 -10.91 1.45 9.32
N HIS A 446 -10.38 0.48 8.58
CA HIS A 446 -10.13 -0.88 9.05
C HIS A 446 -8.99 -0.87 10.07
N HIS A 447 -9.30 -0.49 11.31
CA HIS A 447 -8.29 -0.30 12.35
C HIS A 447 -8.85 -0.64 13.74
N ARG A 448 -8.30 -1.70 14.35
CA ARG A 448 -8.78 -2.31 15.61
C ARG A 448 -8.89 -1.28 16.72
N SER A 449 -7.78 -0.64 17.08
CA SER A 449 -7.74 0.21 18.28
C SER A 449 -8.63 1.46 18.16
N SER A 450 -8.84 2.00 16.96
CA SER A 450 -9.68 3.19 16.78
C SER A 450 -11.18 2.85 16.70
N SER A 451 -11.51 1.61 16.32
CA SER A 451 -12.88 1.07 16.39
C SER A 451 -13.37 0.83 17.82
N CYS A 452 -12.46 0.82 18.81
CA CYS A 452 -12.81 0.69 20.21
C CYS A 452 -13.22 2.03 20.83
N ASN A 453 -14.22 2.00 21.71
CA ASN A 453 -14.60 3.15 22.51
C ASN A 453 -13.43 3.55 23.45
N PRO A 454 -13.12 4.85 23.63
CA PRO A 454 -12.10 5.26 24.60
C PRO A 454 -12.41 4.85 26.05
N SER A 455 -13.68 4.68 26.41
CA SER A 455 -14.10 4.19 27.72
C SER A 455 -13.90 2.68 27.84
N TYR A 456 -13.07 2.26 28.79
CA TYR A 456 -12.85 0.84 29.13
C TYR A 456 -14.09 0.16 29.73
N ALA A 457 -15.10 0.91 30.15
CA ALA A 457 -16.37 0.34 30.60
C ALA A 457 -17.17 -0.31 29.44
N ILE A 458 -16.81 0.00 28.19
CA ILE A 458 -17.42 -0.58 27.00
C ILE A 458 -16.49 -1.65 26.45
N THR A 459 -16.96 -2.90 26.40
CA THR A 459 -16.24 -4.02 25.79
C THR A 459 -15.87 -3.69 24.35
N CYS A 460 -14.64 -4.03 23.95
CA CYS A 460 -14.22 -3.97 22.55
C CYS A 460 -13.77 -5.35 22.11
N ASP A 461 -14.56 -5.97 21.24
CA ASP A 461 -14.34 -7.27 20.65
C ASP A 461 -14.73 -7.22 19.15
N TRP A 462 -14.94 -8.37 18.51
CA TRP A 462 -15.39 -8.46 17.12
C TRP A 462 -16.67 -7.68 16.78
N THR A 463 -17.52 -7.36 17.77
CA THR A 463 -18.69 -6.50 17.52
C THR A 463 -18.30 -5.07 17.13
N ALA A 464 -17.11 -4.61 17.53
CA ALA A 464 -16.57 -3.31 17.13
C ALA A 464 -16.19 -3.28 15.64
N LEU A 465 -15.79 -4.41 15.04
CA LEU A 465 -15.58 -4.53 13.60
C LEU A 465 -16.89 -4.27 12.85
N ASP A 466 -17.99 -4.84 13.34
CA ASP A 466 -19.31 -4.81 12.71
C ASP A 466 -20.19 -3.61 13.12
N ALA A 467 -19.70 -2.75 14.00
CA ALA A 467 -20.44 -1.60 14.47
C ALA A 467 -20.85 -0.68 13.30
N ALA A 468 -22.14 -0.35 13.21
CA ALA A 468 -22.69 0.44 12.09
C ALA A 468 -22.18 1.89 12.05
N GLY A 469 -21.81 2.45 13.21
CA GLY A 469 -21.32 3.82 13.35
C GLY A 469 -19.86 4.02 12.90
N PRO A 470 -19.39 5.27 12.94
CA PRO A 470 -17.97 5.59 12.74
C PRO A 470 -17.11 4.93 13.83
N ASN A 471 -15.80 4.85 13.59
CA ASN A 471 -14.86 4.47 14.63
C ASN A 471 -14.97 5.47 15.80
N PRO A 472 -15.16 5.02 17.05
CA PRO A 472 -15.33 5.90 18.21
C PRO A 472 -14.15 6.85 18.44
N SER A 473 -12.94 6.43 18.06
CA SER A 473 -11.75 7.27 18.10
C SER A 473 -11.37 7.71 16.68
N VAL A 474 -11.20 9.02 16.46
CA VAL A 474 -10.76 9.53 15.16
C VAL A 474 -9.27 9.23 14.97
N LEU A 475 -8.94 8.38 13.99
CA LEU A 475 -7.57 8.06 13.60
C LEU A 475 -6.97 9.18 12.71
N ALA A 476 -6.87 10.38 13.27
CA ALA A 476 -6.57 11.59 12.51
C ALA A 476 -5.27 11.47 11.70
N GLY A 477 -5.34 11.82 10.42
CA GLY A 477 -4.19 11.86 9.51
C GLY A 477 -3.91 10.56 8.76
N ALA A 478 -4.60 9.46 9.07
CA ALA A 478 -4.42 8.21 8.34
C ALA A 478 -4.93 8.34 6.89
N LEU A 479 -4.08 7.99 5.93
CA LEU A 479 -4.46 7.87 4.52
C LEU A 479 -5.04 6.47 4.31
N VAL A 480 -6.31 6.38 3.92
CA VAL A 480 -6.92 5.09 3.58
C VAL A 480 -6.43 4.59 2.22
N GLY A 481 -6.63 3.30 1.93
CA GLY A 481 -6.21 2.67 0.68
C GLY A 481 -6.60 3.45 -0.58
N GLY A 482 -7.79 4.06 -0.60
CA GLY A 482 -8.23 4.94 -1.68
C GLY A 482 -9.33 4.32 -2.53
N PRO A 483 -9.70 4.96 -3.65
CA PRO A 483 -10.79 4.50 -4.50
C PRO A 483 -10.34 3.39 -5.47
N GLY A 484 -11.33 2.76 -6.08
CA GLY A 484 -11.15 1.88 -7.24
C GLY A 484 -10.77 2.65 -8.52
N ARG A 485 -10.54 1.91 -9.61
CA ARG A 485 -10.14 2.44 -10.93
C ARG A 485 -11.12 3.46 -11.53
N ASP A 486 -12.37 3.40 -11.08
CA ASP A 486 -13.50 4.22 -11.51
C ASP A 486 -13.87 5.31 -10.49
N ASP A 487 -12.95 5.65 -9.58
CA ASP A 487 -13.17 6.52 -8.43
C ASP A 487 -14.15 5.96 -7.38
N SER A 488 -14.63 4.71 -7.50
CA SER A 488 -15.59 4.17 -6.53
C SER A 488 -14.95 3.99 -5.14
N TYR A 489 -15.62 4.52 -4.12
CA TYR A 489 -15.22 4.38 -2.72
C TYR A 489 -16.44 4.25 -1.81
N VAL A 490 -16.37 3.31 -0.88
CA VAL A 490 -17.38 3.12 0.16
C VAL A 490 -16.64 3.07 1.49
N ASP A 491 -17.04 3.92 2.44
CA ASP A 491 -16.48 3.93 3.79
C ASP A 491 -17.04 2.75 4.60
N ASN A 492 -16.28 1.66 4.63
CA ASN A 492 -16.69 0.40 5.22
C ASN A 492 -15.50 -0.26 5.93
N ARG A 493 -15.65 -0.48 7.24
CA ARG A 493 -14.62 -1.10 8.08
C ARG A 493 -14.23 -2.50 7.63
N ARG A 494 -15.10 -3.26 6.96
CA ARG A 494 -14.76 -4.59 6.42
C ARG A 494 -14.09 -4.55 5.05
N ASP A 495 -14.13 -3.41 4.36
CA ASP A 495 -13.40 -3.23 3.11
C ASP A 495 -11.94 -2.87 3.43
N TYR A 496 -11.16 -3.89 3.77
CA TYR A 496 -9.73 -3.76 4.04
C TYR A 496 -8.91 -3.40 2.80
N MET A 497 -9.48 -3.30 1.58
CA MET A 497 -8.72 -2.80 0.43
C MET A 497 -8.78 -1.27 0.36
N LYS A 498 -10.00 -0.72 0.46
CA LYS A 498 -10.23 0.73 0.32
C LYS A 498 -10.11 1.50 1.63
N ASN A 499 -10.35 0.85 2.77
CA ASN A 499 -10.37 1.47 4.11
C ASN A 499 -9.22 0.99 5.02
N GLU A 500 -8.30 0.16 4.53
CA GLU A 500 -7.05 -0.09 5.24
C GLU A 500 -6.22 1.18 5.36
N VAL A 501 -5.47 1.24 6.45
CA VAL A 501 -4.53 2.29 6.81
C VAL A 501 -3.26 1.59 7.28
N ALA A 502 -2.09 2.05 6.82
CA ALA A 502 -0.82 1.41 7.12
C ALA A 502 0.32 2.42 7.18
N LEU A 503 1.41 2.04 7.86
CA LEU A 503 2.61 2.88 7.99
C LEU A 503 3.12 3.37 6.63
N ASP A 504 3.18 2.46 5.65
CA ASP A 504 3.72 2.72 4.32
C ASP A 504 2.75 3.53 3.45
N PHE A 505 1.44 3.49 3.74
CA PHE A 505 0.45 4.33 3.05
C PHE A 505 0.70 5.81 3.33
N ASN A 506 1.03 6.14 4.57
CA ASN A 506 1.29 7.50 4.99
C ASN A 506 2.71 7.98 4.67
N ALA A 507 3.68 7.11 4.36
CA ALA A 507 5.10 7.50 4.32
C ALA A 507 5.41 8.46 3.19
N GLY A 508 5.18 8.05 1.93
CA GLY A 508 5.35 8.94 0.78
C GLY A 508 4.38 10.11 0.78
N PHE A 509 3.16 9.92 1.31
CA PHE A 509 2.19 10.99 1.50
C PHE A 509 2.70 12.11 2.41
N THR A 510 3.28 11.76 3.56
CA THR A 510 3.86 12.70 4.53
C THR A 510 5.03 13.46 3.91
N ALA A 511 5.89 12.75 3.17
CA ALA A 511 7.02 13.37 2.49
C ALA A 511 6.55 14.30 1.34
N ALA A 512 5.52 13.92 0.57
CA ALA A 512 4.94 14.76 -0.46
C ALA A 512 4.28 16.02 0.12
N LEU A 513 3.58 15.92 1.25
CA LEU A 513 3.04 17.08 1.97
C LEU A 513 4.15 18.05 2.38
N ALA A 514 5.30 17.54 2.82
CA ALA A 514 6.44 18.39 3.16
C ALA A 514 6.98 19.14 1.94
N GLY A 515 7.11 18.47 0.79
CA GLY A 515 7.52 19.11 -0.46
C GLY A 515 6.54 20.18 -0.95
N LEU A 516 5.24 19.94 -0.82
CA LEU A 516 4.22 20.95 -1.15
C LEU A 516 4.20 22.11 -0.14
N THR A 517 4.43 21.82 1.15
CA THR A 517 4.56 22.84 2.20
C THR A 517 5.75 23.75 1.93
N ASP A 518 6.89 23.20 1.51
CA ASP A 518 8.08 23.98 1.13
C ASP A 518 7.77 24.95 -0.01
N LEU A 519 7.06 24.47 -1.04
CA LEU A 519 6.63 25.28 -2.18
C LEU A 519 5.67 26.40 -1.76
N GLU A 520 4.67 26.12 -0.93
CA GLU A 520 3.72 27.12 -0.42
C GLU A 520 4.44 28.22 0.37
N GLN A 521 5.36 27.84 1.26
CA GLN A 521 6.15 28.79 2.02
C GLN A 521 7.09 29.61 1.13
N GLY A 522 7.70 28.99 0.11
CA GLY A 522 8.52 29.68 -0.89
C GLY A 522 7.72 30.75 -1.65
N LEU A 523 6.49 30.44 -2.05
CA LEU A 523 5.58 31.39 -2.70
C LEU A 523 5.19 32.54 -1.76
N GLN A 524 4.88 32.26 -0.49
CA GLN A 524 4.54 33.28 0.49
C GLN A 524 5.69 34.27 0.76
N ARG A 525 6.95 33.79 0.78
CA ARG A 525 8.14 34.64 0.92
C ARG A 525 8.39 35.55 -0.29
N SER A 526 7.81 35.23 -1.45
CA SER A 526 8.02 35.95 -2.71
C SER A 526 7.15 37.22 -2.87
N GLY A 527 6.19 37.45 -1.96
CA GLY A 527 5.27 38.60 -1.96
C GLY A 527 4.10 38.48 -2.96
N PRO A 528 3.01 39.27 -2.81
CA PRO A 528 1.91 39.27 -3.77
C PRO A 528 2.38 39.84 -5.12
N PHE A 529 2.01 39.18 -6.21
CA PHE A 529 2.24 39.73 -7.55
C PHE A 529 1.44 41.04 -7.73
N PRO A 530 1.98 42.03 -8.46
CA PRO A 530 1.17 43.16 -8.89
C PRO A 530 0.00 42.64 -9.75
N PRO A 531 -1.21 43.22 -9.62
CA PRO A 531 -2.34 42.82 -10.43
C PRO A 531 -2.00 42.99 -11.93
N PRO A 532 -2.48 42.11 -12.82
CA PRO A 532 -2.26 42.28 -14.24
C PRO A 532 -2.85 43.62 -14.69
N SER A 533 -2.02 44.44 -15.33
CA SER A 533 -2.47 45.68 -15.98
C SER A 533 -3.61 45.38 -16.96
N PRO A 534 -4.66 46.22 -17.04
CA PRO A 534 -5.74 46.00 -17.98
C PRO A 534 -5.21 46.06 -19.41
N SER A 535 -5.34 44.96 -20.16
CA SER A 535 -5.04 44.92 -21.59
C SER A 535 -6.06 45.77 -22.39
N PRO A 536 -5.65 46.37 -23.52
CA PRO A 536 -6.52 47.25 -24.31
C PRO A 536 -7.68 46.46 -24.93
N SER A 537 -8.89 47.03 -24.90
CA SER A 537 -10.08 46.43 -25.49
C SER A 537 -9.91 46.27 -27.01
N LEU A 538 -10.04 45.04 -27.49
CA LEU A 538 -10.27 44.77 -28.91
C LEU A 538 -11.76 44.48 -29.13
N SER A 539 -12.29 45.08 -30.19
CA SER A 539 -13.70 45.08 -30.62
C SER A 539 -14.29 43.68 -30.80
N PRO A 540 -15.62 43.51 -30.66
CA PRO A 540 -16.27 42.21 -30.71
C PRO A 540 -16.38 41.65 -32.15
N PRO A 541 -16.31 40.32 -32.34
CA PRO A 541 -16.56 39.67 -33.63
C PRO A 541 -18.06 39.54 -33.93
N PRO A 542 -18.45 39.42 -35.22
CA PRO A 542 -19.86 39.39 -35.64
C PRO A 542 -20.58 38.06 -35.34
N SER A 543 -21.89 38.16 -35.15
CA SER A 543 -22.81 37.10 -34.72
C SER A 543 -23.06 35.98 -35.76
N PRO A 544 -23.28 34.72 -35.33
CA PRO A 544 -23.68 33.61 -36.21
C PRO A 544 -25.20 33.57 -36.51
N PRO A 545 -25.63 32.94 -37.63
CA PRO A 545 -27.03 32.87 -38.07
C PRO A 545 -27.87 31.82 -37.30
N PRO A 546 -29.21 31.89 -37.35
CA PRO A 546 -30.09 31.14 -36.46
C PRO A 546 -30.26 29.67 -36.87
N ARG A 547 -30.31 28.80 -35.85
CA ARG A 547 -30.54 27.35 -35.95
C ARG A 547 -32.05 27.02 -36.02
N PRO A 548 -32.51 26.09 -36.88
CA PRO A 548 -33.91 25.64 -36.90
C PRO A 548 -34.28 24.73 -35.71
N SER A 549 -35.56 24.77 -35.36
CA SER A 549 -36.25 24.05 -34.29
C SER A 549 -36.31 22.52 -34.49
N SER A 550 -36.24 21.79 -33.36
CA SER A 550 -36.33 20.33 -33.24
C SER A 550 -37.76 19.77 -33.40
N PRO A 551 -37.95 18.61 -34.06
CA PRO A 551 -39.21 17.84 -34.03
C PRO A 551 -39.34 16.96 -32.77
N PRO A 552 -40.55 16.41 -32.48
CA PRO A 552 -40.89 15.81 -31.19
C PRO A 552 -40.33 14.40 -30.96
N SER A 553 -40.19 14.10 -29.67
CA SER A 553 -39.85 12.82 -29.06
C SER A 553 -40.56 11.62 -29.71
N GLN A 554 -39.77 10.61 -30.07
CA GLN A 554 -40.26 9.24 -30.26
C GLN A 554 -39.98 8.45 -28.97
N SER A 555 -40.98 7.68 -28.56
CA SER A 555 -40.98 6.75 -27.44
C SER A 555 -39.80 5.77 -27.47
N PRO A 556 -39.33 5.28 -26.30
CA PRO A 556 -38.22 4.33 -26.25
C PRO A 556 -38.59 3.03 -27.00
N PRO A 557 -37.66 2.41 -27.75
CA PRO A 557 -37.87 1.07 -28.29
C PRO A 557 -37.97 0.05 -27.14
N PRO A 558 -38.66 -1.10 -27.36
CA PRO A 558 -38.70 -2.20 -26.41
C PRO A 558 -37.29 -2.74 -26.12
N PRO A 559 -37.07 -3.45 -25.00
CA PRO A 559 -35.73 -3.81 -24.54
C PRO A 559 -35.02 -4.66 -25.63
N PRO A 560 -33.70 -4.49 -25.84
CA PRO A 560 -33.01 -5.35 -26.80
C PRO A 560 -33.03 -6.79 -26.28
N LEU A 561 -33.55 -7.67 -27.13
CA LEU A 561 -33.41 -9.11 -27.03
C LEU A 561 -31.94 -9.49 -26.78
N ALA A 562 -31.77 -10.51 -25.95
CA ALA A 562 -30.50 -11.17 -25.67
C ALA A 562 -29.87 -11.70 -26.98
N SER A 563 -28.96 -10.93 -27.60
CA SER A 563 -28.04 -11.47 -28.59
C SER A 563 -26.77 -10.63 -28.68
N CYS A 564 -25.64 -11.35 -28.78
CA CYS A 564 -24.32 -10.79 -28.93
C CYS A 564 -24.21 -10.13 -30.33
N SER A 565 -24.36 -8.80 -30.42
CA SER A 565 -24.31 -8.10 -31.71
C SER A 565 -22.93 -8.23 -32.36
N PRO A 566 -22.80 -8.47 -33.68
CA PRO A 566 -21.52 -8.46 -34.38
C PRO A 566 -20.75 -7.13 -34.30
N THR A 567 -21.44 -6.03 -33.98
CA THR A 567 -20.86 -4.69 -33.79
C THR A 567 -20.50 -4.38 -32.33
N ASP A 568 -20.87 -5.26 -31.39
CA ASP A 568 -20.49 -5.12 -29.99
C ASP A 568 -19.03 -5.55 -29.81
N TYR A 569 -18.21 -4.63 -29.31
CA TYR A 569 -16.80 -4.86 -29.05
C TYR A 569 -16.56 -6.10 -28.16
N ALA A 570 -17.39 -6.33 -27.13
CA ALA A 570 -17.26 -7.51 -26.27
C ALA A 570 -17.52 -8.82 -27.04
N CYS A 571 -18.48 -8.81 -27.97
CA CYS A 571 -18.74 -9.95 -28.86
C CYS A 571 -17.62 -10.19 -29.87
N GLN A 572 -16.99 -9.11 -30.34
CA GLN A 572 -15.83 -9.18 -31.25
C GLN A 572 -14.59 -9.75 -30.55
N GLN A 573 -14.43 -9.52 -29.24
CA GLN A 573 -13.32 -10.12 -28.47
C GLN A 573 -13.35 -11.65 -28.53
N CYS A 574 -14.53 -12.27 -28.53
CA CYS A 574 -14.67 -13.72 -28.61
C CYS A 574 -14.12 -14.37 -29.89
N SER A 575 -13.71 -13.58 -30.88
CA SER A 575 -13.06 -14.08 -32.11
C SER A 575 -11.53 -14.13 -32.01
N GLN A 576 -10.92 -13.72 -30.89
CA GLN A 576 -9.48 -13.83 -30.69
C GLN A 576 -9.07 -15.29 -30.48
N SER A 577 -7.83 -15.61 -30.88
CA SER A 577 -7.27 -16.96 -30.83
C SER A 577 -7.19 -17.58 -29.43
N THR A 578 -7.24 -16.77 -28.37
CA THR A 578 -7.30 -17.22 -26.97
C THR A 578 -8.66 -17.80 -26.57
N TYR A 579 -9.71 -17.56 -27.36
CA TYR A 579 -11.06 -18.10 -27.13
C TYR A 579 -11.30 -19.30 -28.05
N THR A 580 -10.91 -20.47 -27.59
CA THR A 580 -11.11 -21.74 -28.29
C THR A 580 -12.57 -22.22 -28.29
N ALA A 581 -13.45 -21.60 -27.49
CA ALA A 581 -14.90 -21.77 -27.49
C ALA A 581 -15.66 -20.46 -27.83
N PRO A 582 -15.53 -19.92 -29.06
CA PRO A 582 -15.97 -18.58 -29.41
C PRO A 582 -17.50 -18.38 -29.33
N ASP A 583 -18.29 -19.41 -29.65
CA ASP A 583 -19.76 -19.36 -29.52
C ASP A 583 -20.22 -19.37 -28.06
N ALA A 584 -19.54 -20.13 -27.21
CA ALA A 584 -19.77 -20.14 -25.77
C ALA A 584 -19.41 -18.78 -25.15
N CYS A 585 -18.29 -18.18 -25.57
CA CYS A 585 -17.90 -16.83 -25.19
C CYS A 585 -18.97 -15.81 -25.56
N ARG A 586 -19.47 -15.83 -26.80
CA ARG A 586 -20.55 -14.93 -27.25
C ARG A 586 -21.84 -15.14 -26.46
N SER A 587 -22.17 -16.39 -26.16
CA SER A 587 -23.34 -16.74 -25.34
C SER A 587 -23.21 -16.21 -23.92
N CYS A 588 -22.02 -16.31 -23.31
CA CYS A 588 -21.73 -15.73 -22.00
C CYS A 588 -21.86 -14.21 -22.01
N VAL A 589 -21.28 -13.53 -23.00
CA VAL A 589 -21.37 -12.06 -23.16
C VAL A 589 -22.84 -11.63 -23.26
N GLY A 590 -23.64 -12.33 -24.07
CA GLY A 590 -25.08 -12.09 -24.17
C GLY A 590 -25.82 -12.29 -22.85
N ALA A 591 -25.48 -13.34 -22.10
CA ALA A 591 -26.08 -13.63 -20.79
C ALA A 591 -25.70 -12.59 -19.73
N MET A 592 -24.46 -12.09 -19.73
CA MET A 592 -24.03 -11.03 -18.81
C MET A 592 -24.74 -9.70 -19.09
N ARG A 593 -24.89 -9.36 -20.37
CA ARG A 593 -25.64 -8.16 -20.77
C ARG A 593 -27.12 -8.25 -20.39
N SER A 594 -27.76 -9.41 -20.55
CA SER A 594 -29.19 -9.56 -20.25
C SER A 594 -29.51 -9.39 -18.76
N ILE A 595 -28.54 -9.59 -17.87
CA ILE A 595 -28.65 -9.36 -16.42
C ILE A 595 -28.01 -8.05 -15.95
N GLY A 596 -27.61 -7.17 -16.87
CA GLY A 596 -27.02 -5.86 -16.56
C GLY A 596 -25.62 -5.93 -15.92
N GLN A 597 -24.91 -7.03 -16.10
CA GLN A 597 -23.55 -7.24 -15.58
C GLN A 597 -22.49 -7.01 -16.66
N ASP A 598 -21.26 -6.79 -16.23
CA ASP A 598 -20.12 -6.56 -17.12
C ASP A 598 -19.84 -7.79 -18.01
N PRO A 599 -19.95 -7.69 -19.36
CA PRO A 599 -19.64 -8.80 -20.27
C PRO A 599 -18.16 -9.22 -20.26
N TYR A 600 -17.23 -8.38 -19.80
CA TYR A 600 -15.80 -8.71 -19.72
C TYR A 600 -15.51 -9.80 -18.67
N ARG A 601 -16.45 -10.08 -17.75
CA ARG A 601 -16.35 -11.19 -16.77
C ARG A 601 -16.23 -12.56 -17.43
N CYS A 602 -16.79 -12.73 -18.63
CA CYS A 602 -16.66 -13.95 -19.41
C CYS A 602 -15.19 -14.24 -19.75
N PHE A 603 -14.39 -13.21 -20.01
CA PHE A 603 -13.07 -13.38 -20.63
C PHE A 603 -12.03 -14.03 -19.73
N SER A 604 -12.29 -14.11 -18.43
CA SER A 604 -11.44 -14.86 -17.51
C SER A 604 -11.34 -16.35 -17.88
N CYS A 605 -12.34 -16.90 -18.57
CA CYS A 605 -12.32 -18.29 -19.04
C CYS A 605 -11.20 -18.60 -20.05
N SER A 606 -10.57 -17.60 -20.68
CA SER A 606 -9.44 -17.83 -21.60
C SER A 606 -8.06 -17.79 -20.93
N ASN A 607 -7.98 -17.53 -19.62
CA ASN A 607 -6.72 -17.38 -18.90
C ASN A 607 -5.99 -18.73 -18.74
N GLY A 608 -5.15 -19.08 -19.72
CA GLY A 608 -4.35 -20.32 -19.70
C GLY A 608 -5.14 -21.60 -20.00
N VAL A 609 -6.43 -21.48 -20.36
CA VAL A 609 -7.29 -22.61 -20.73
C VAL A 609 -7.33 -22.75 -22.24
N THR A 610 -6.65 -23.78 -22.76
CA THR A 610 -6.61 -24.08 -24.19
C THR A 610 -7.64 -25.11 -24.62
N ASP A 611 -8.18 -25.91 -23.70
CA ASP A 611 -9.21 -26.91 -23.99
C ASP A 611 -10.57 -26.24 -24.28
N PRO A 612 -11.14 -26.40 -25.49
CA PRO A 612 -12.38 -25.73 -25.88
C PRO A 612 -13.60 -26.23 -25.11
N THR A 613 -13.57 -27.46 -24.58
CA THR A 613 -14.69 -28.03 -23.82
C THR A 613 -14.72 -27.46 -22.41
N ILE A 614 -13.57 -27.42 -21.73
CA ILE A 614 -13.44 -26.80 -20.40
C ILE A 614 -13.72 -25.30 -20.48
N GLN A 615 -13.16 -24.64 -21.50
CA GLN A 615 -13.38 -23.22 -21.71
C GLN A 615 -14.87 -22.93 -22.00
N GLY A 616 -15.53 -23.77 -22.81
CA GLY A 616 -16.96 -23.68 -23.08
C GLY A 616 -17.82 -23.82 -21.81
N ILE A 617 -17.51 -24.80 -20.95
CA ILE A 617 -18.21 -25.02 -19.67
C ILE A 617 -18.05 -23.81 -18.73
N CYS A 618 -16.86 -23.22 -18.67
CA CYS A 618 -16.62 -22.01 -17.90
C CYS A 618 -17.54 -20.85 -18.35
N PHE A 619 -17.63 -20.64 -19.67
CA PHE A 619 -18.46 -19.59 -20.24
C PHE A 619 -19.96 -19.77 -19.99
N THR A 620 -20.49 -20.98 -20.22
CA THR A 620 -21.94 -21.18 -20.26
C THR A 620 -22.54 -21.65 -18.95
N GLU A 621 -21.79 -22.43 -18.17
CA GLU A 621 -22.34 -23.06 -16.96
C GLU A 621 -21.95 -22.34 -15.69
N CYS A 622 -20.85 -21.59 -15.69
CA CYS A 622 -20.24 -21.12 -14.46
C CYS A 622 -20.33 -19.61 -14.28
N VAL A 623 -19.80 -18.82 -15.23
CA VAL A 623 -19.72 -17.36 -15.11
C VAL A 623 -21.09 -16.68 -14.89
N PRO A 624 -22.14 -16.93 -15.71
CA PRO A 624 -23.38 -16.16 -15.54
C PRO A 624 -24.04 -16.38 -14.17
N PRO A 625 -24.17 -17.63 -13.66
CA PRO A 625 -24.71 -17.85 -12.31
C PRO A 625 -23.83 -17.33 -11.16
N THR A 626 -22.50 -17.39 -11.26
CA THR A 626 -21.60 -16.97 -10.18
C THR A 626 -21.27 -15.49 -10.20
N ALA A 627 -21.40 -14.82 -11.35
CA ALA A 627 -21.24 -13.37 -11.45
C ALA A 627 -22.24 -12.60 -10.59
N LEU A 628 -23.48 -13.09 -10.49
CA LEU A 628 -24.51 -12.55 -9.58
C LEU A 628 -24.14 -12.68 -8.10
N LYS A 629 -23.19 -13.56 -7.77
CA LYS A 629 -22.68 -13.79 -6.41
C LYS A 629 -21.29 -13.21 -6.19
N GLY A 630 -20.70 -12.52 -7.18
CA GLY A 630 -19.32 -12.01 -7.12
C GLY A 630 -18.24 -13.11 -7.13
N ALA A 631 -18.57 -14.30 -7.65
CA ALA A 631 -17.71 -15.49 -7.65
C ALA A 631 -17.38 -15.97 -9.07
N ASP A 632 -17.51 -15.15 -10.10
CA ASP A 632 -17.16 -15.50 -11.49
C ASP A 632 -15.66 -15.73 -11.71
N TRP A 633 -14.82 -15.01 -10.97
CA TRP A 633 -13.36 -15.20 -10.98
C TRP A 633 -12.94 -16.62 -10.57
N SER A 634 -13.73 -17.29 -9.71
CA SER A 634 -13.41 -18.64 -9.24
C SER A 634 -13.54 -19.67 -10.37
N CYS A 635 -14.23 -19.30 -11.45
CA CYS A 635 -14.39 -20.17 -12.59
C CYS A 635 -13.07 -20.42 -13.30
N SER A 636 -12.35 -19.34 -13.65
CA SER A 636 -11.06 -19.41 -14.32
C SER A 636 -9.99 -20.03 -13.43
N GLN A 637 -10.00 -19.62 -12.16
CA GLN A 637 -8.98 -20.00 -11.19
C GLN A 637 -9.10 -21.46 -10.74
N TYR A 638 -10.32 -22.00 -10.64
CA TYR A 638 -10.55 -23.31 -10.04
C TYR A 638 -11.17 -24.31 -10.99
N CYS A 639 -12.30 -23.94 -11.59
CA CYS A 639 -13.14 -24.90 -12.30
C CYS A 639 -12.78 -25.06 -13.78
N SER A 640 -11.92 -24.19 -14.32
CA SER A 640 -11.31 -24.37 -15.64
C SER A 640 -9.79 -24.48 -15.60
N ALA A 641 -9.16 -24.33 -14.42
CA ALA A 641 -7.71 -24.36 -14.29
C ALA A 641 -7.16 -25.77 -14.59
N PRO A 642 -6.27 -25.93 -15.58
CA PRO A 642 -5.76 -27.25 -15.98
C PRO A 642 -5.09 -28.01 -14.82
N ALA A 643 -4.41 -27.30 -13.91
CA ALA A 643 -3.76 -27.89 -12.73
C ALA A 643 -4.76 -28.56 -11.76
N LEU A 644 -6.03 -28.15 -11.78
CA LEU A 644 -7.06 -28.63 -10.86
C LEU A 644 -8.08 -29.54 -11.53
N VAL A 645 -8.41 -29.34 -12.80
CA VAL A 645 -9.39 -30.17 -13.50
C VAL A 645 -8.77 -31.17 -14.48
N ALA A 646 -7.47 -31.11 -14.76
CA ALA A 646 -6.75 -32.03 -15.65
C ALA A 646 -7.43 -32.25 -17.01
N ASN A 647 -8.02 -31.19 -17.57
CA ASN A 647 -8.86 -31.21 -18.78
C ASN A 647 -10.08 -32.15 -18.73
N ASP A 648 -10.55 -32.54 -17.54
CA ASP A 648 -11.75 -33.37 -17.35
C ASP A 648 -13.02 -32.50 -17.22
N PRO A 649 -13.95 -32.57 -18.20
CA PRO A 649 -15.20 -31.81 -18.17
C PRO A 649 -16.10 -32.14 -16.99
N THR A 650 -16.05 -33.38 -16.50
CA THR A 650 -16.84 -33.82 -15.34
C THR A 650 -16.32 -33.14 -14.09
N ARG A 651 -14.99 -33.11 -13.93
CA ARG A 651 -14.33 -32.46 -12.80
C ARG A 651 -14.54 -30.94 -12.78
N ALA A 652 -14.60 -30.31 -13.95
CA ALA A 652 -14.99 -28.91 -14.09
C ALA A 652 -16.43 -28.67 -13.60
N ARG A 653 -17.40 -29.48 -14.03
CA ARG A 653 -18.80 -29.35 -13.59
C ARG A 653 -19.00 -29.64 -12.11
N ASP A 654 -18.28 -30.61 -11.55
CA ASP A 654 -18.31 -30.90 -10.11
C ASP A 654 -17.85 -29.67 -9.30
N CYS A 655 -16.74 -29.04 -9.72
CA CYS A 655 -16.24 -27.80 -9.13
C CYS A 655 -17.28 -26.67 -9.21
N ILE A 656 -17.90 -26.49 -10.38
CA ILE A 656 -18.93 -25.46 -10.60
C ILE A 656 -20.13 -25.68 -9.68
N SER A 657 -20.57 -26.93 -9.53
CA SER A 657 -21.68 -27.29 -8.64
C SER A 657 -21.37 -26.90 -7.19
N CYS A 658 -20.15 -27.19 -6.73
CA CYS A 658 -19.69 -26.76 -5.41
C CYS A 658 -19.68 -25.23 -5.29
N VAL A 659 -19.02 -24.52 -6.21
CA VAL A 659 -18.87 -23.05 -6.17
C VAL A 659 -20.23 -22.35 -6.15
N LYS A 660 -21.20 -22.85 -6.91
CA LYS A 660 -22.57 -22.32 -6.92
C LYS A 660 -23.29 -22.51 -5.58
N GLY A 661 -22.93 -23.55 -4.83
CA GLY A 661 -23.58 -23.94 -3.57
C GLY A 661 -22.95 -23.34 -2.30
N VAL A 662 -21.78 -22.70 -2.39
CA VAL A 662 -21.07 -22.13 -1.23
C VAL A 662 -21.07 -20.61 -1.24
N SER A 663 -20.91 -20.00 -0.07
CA SER A 663 -20.68 -18.56 0.09
C SER A 663 -19.21 -18.17 -0.14
N ASN A 664 -18.27 -19.10 0.10
CA ASN A 664 -16.85 -18.91 -0.12
C ASN A 664 -16.31 -19.92 -1.16
N PRO A 665 -16.06 -19.50 -2.42
CA PRO A 665 -15.52 -20.37 -3.46
C PRO A 665 -14.16 -21.01 -3.12
N TRP A 666 -13.40 -20.42 -2.20
CA TRP A 666 -12.14 -20.97 -1.70
C TRP A 666 -12.33 -22.36 -1.06
N ASP A 667 -13.52 -22.63 -0.51
CA ASP A 667 -13.80 -23.92 0.11
C ASP A 667 -13.80 -25.06 -0.92
N CYS A 668 -14.34 -24.79 -2.11
CA CYS A 668 -14.32 -25.71 -3.24
C CYS A 668 -12.91 -25.86 -3.82
N TYR A 669 -12.12 -24.79 -3.85
CA TYR A 669 -10.70 -24.87 -4.25
C TYR A 669 -9.91 -25.81 -3.33
N ASN A 670 -10.04 -25.65 -2.00
CA ASN A 670 -9.34 -26.52 -1.05
C ASN A 670 -9.73 -27.98 -1.24
N CYS A 671 -11.02 -28.25 -1.42
CA CYS A 671 -11.49 -29.59 -1.74
C CYS A 671 -10.87 -30.14 -3.03
N MET A 672 -10.78 -29.32 -4.09
CA MET A 672 -10.15 -29.70 -5.35
C MET A 672 -8.65 -30.00 -5.21
N ALA A 673 -7.93 -29.17 -4.45
CA ALA A 673 -6.49 -29.27 -4.27
C ALA A 673 -6.09 -30.45 -3.38
N VAL A 674 -6.71 -30.57 -2.19
CA VAL A 674 -6.36 -31.59 -1.19
C VAL A 674 -6.63 -33.00 -1.69
N THR A 675 -7.67 -33.17 -2.51
CA THR A 675 -8.06 -34.49 -3.02
C THR A 675 -7.39 -34.85 -4.34
N ALA A 676 -6.72 -33.91 -5.01
CA ALA A 676 -6.20 -34.10 -6.36
C ALA A 676 -5.19 -35.25 -6.48
N SER A 677 -4.41 -35.49 -5.43
CA SER A 677 -3.35 -36.51 -5.38
C SER A 677 -3.79 -37.83 -4.75
N LEU A 678 -5.03 -37.93 -4.27
CA LEU A 678 -5.54 -39.15 -3.63
C LEU A 678 -5.85 -40.23 -4.67
N SER A 679 -5.57 -41.49 -4.31
CA SER A 679 -5.84 -42.64 -5.17
C SER A 679 -7.33 -42.81 -5.53
N ASP A 680 -8.23 -42.29 -4.69
CA ASP A 680 -9.67 -42.28 -4.88
C ASP A 680 -10.25 -40.84 -4.94
N SER A 681 -9.48 -39.92 -5.56
CA SER A 681 -9.76 -38.48 -5.63
C SER A 681 -11.21 -38.09 -5.93
N ALA A 682 -11.92 -38.84 -6.79
CA ALA A 682 -13.33 -38.57 -7.11
C ALA A 682 -14.26 -38.74 -5.91
N ALA A 683 -14.14 -39.85 -5.17
CA ALA A 683 -14.94 -40.10 -3.98
C ALA A 683 -14.58 -39.13 -2.84
N ALA A 684 -13.29 -38.82 -2.70
CA ALA A 684 -12.79 -37.85 -1.73
C ALA A 684 -13.34 -36.43 -2.03
N ARG A 685 -13.29 -35.98 -3.29
CA ARG A 685 -13.88 -34.70 -3.72
C ARG A 685 -15.36 -34.62 -3.44
N ALA A 686 -16.12 -35.64 -3.84
CA ALA A 686 -17.57 -35.65 -3.64
C ALA A 686 -17.93 -35.52 -2.15
N THR A 687 -17.16 -36.19 -1.28
CA THR A 687 -17.31 -36.09 0.18
C THR A 687 -16.98 -34.68 0.67
N CYS A 688 -15.89 -34.08 0.19
CA CYS A 688 -15.49 -32.72 0.55
C CYS A 688 -16.49 -31.66 0.09
N PHE A 689 -16.95 -31.73 -1.16
CA PHE A 689 -17.95 -30.83 -1.72
C PHE A 689 -19.27 -30.92 -0.98
N LYS A 690 -19.72 -32.14 -0.64
CA LYS A 690 -20.90 -32.32 0.20
C LYS A 690 -20.70 -31.67 1.57
N CYS A 691 -19.52 -31.81 2.18
CA CYS A 691 -19.21 -31.19 3.47
C CYS A 691 -19.30 -29.67 3.41
N VAL A 692 -18.64 -29.01 2.44
CA VAL A 692 -18.62 -27.53 2.35
C VAL A 692 -19.96 -26.92 1.93
N THR A 693 -20.82 -27.70 1.24
CA THR A 693 -22.14 -27.22 0.78
C THR A 693 -23.27 -27.52 1.77
N THR A 694 -23.11 -28.50 2.67
CA THR A 694 -24.19 -28.93 3.57
C THR A 694 -23.91 -28.72 5.06
N THR A 695 -22.70 -28.27 5.41
CA THR A 695 -22.31 -28.02 6.80
C THR A 695 -21.82 -26.58 6.98
N THR A 696 -21.51 -26.19 8.22
CA THR A 696 -20.84 -24.90 8.52
C THR A 696 -19.31 -25.03 8.52
N LEU A 697 -18.78 -26.21 8.21
CA LEU A 697 -17.35 -26.44 8.15
C LEU A 697 -16.79 -25.81 6.87
N GLY A 698 -15.74 -25.00 7.02
CA GLY A 698 -15.00 -24.43 5.89
C GLY A 698 -14.15 -25.48 5.17
N GLY A 699 -13.60 -25.09 4.01
CA GLY A 699 -12.88 -25.98 3.09
C GLY A 699 -11.65 -26.65 3.67
N TRP A 700 -10.99 -26.04 4.66
CA TRP A 700 -9.86 -26.68 5.34
C TRP A 700 -10.31 -27.89 6.17
N SER A 701 -11.38 -27.74 6.98
CA SER A 701 -11.89 -28.84 7.79
C SER A 701 -12.50 -29.95 6.94
N CYS A 702 -13.23 -29.59 5.89
CA CYS A 702 -13.77 -30.55 4.95
C CYS A 702 -12.66 -31.24 4.14
N GLY A 703 -11.61 -30.51 3.75
CA GLY A 703 -10.44 -31.03 3.04
C GLY A 703 -9.64 -32.02 3.89
N ASP A 704 -9.34 -31.68 5.14
CA ASP A 704 -8.64 -32.58 6.07
C ASP A 704 -9.47 -33.83 6.41
N CYS A 705 -10.80 -33.71 6.50
CA CYS A 705 -11.63 -34.89 6.63
C CYS A 705 -11.69 -35.70 5.33
N ALA A 706 -11.64 -35.06 4.16
CA ALA A 706 -11.65 -35.76 2.88
C ALA A 706 -10.33 -36.46 2.54
N SER A 707 -9.21 -36.09 3.18
CA SER A 707 -7.91 -36.73 3.00
C SER A 707 -7.76 -38.08 3.70
N ARG A 708 -8.75 -38.49 4.51
CA ARG A 708 -8.75 -39.80 5.20
C ARG A 708 -8.83 -40.94 4.19
N ALA A 709 -8.25 -42.09 4.56
CA ALA A 709 -8.00 -43.19 3.63
C ALA A 709 -9.28 -43.88 3.16
N THR A 710 -10.30 -43.94 4.02
CA THR A 710 -11.57 -44.64 3.71
C THR A 710 -12.79 -43.71 3.83
N PRO A 711 -13.87 -43.95 3.05
CA PRO A 711 -15.11 -43.19 3.17
C PRO A 711 -15.67 -43.14 4.60
N ALA A 712 -15.57 -44.25 5.35
CA ALA A 712 -16.04 -44.34 6.73
C ALA A 712 -15.28 -43.37 7.67
N GLU A 713 -13.96 -43.25 7.49
CA GLU A 713 -13.14 -42.30 8.27
C GLU A 713 -13.44 -40.85 7.90
N ARG A 714 -13.70 -40.56 6.62
CA ARG A 714 -14.09 -39.22 6.16
C ARG A 714 -15.42 -38.79 6.79
N ASP A 715 -16.42 -39.66 6.72
CA ASP A 715 -17.74 -39.42 7.31
C ASP A 715 -17.68 -39.29 8.83
N SER A 716 -16.89 -40.13 9.50
CA SER A 716 -16.66 -40.05 10.95
C SER A 716 -15.99 -38.72 11.33
N CYS A 717 -14.97 -38.31 10.59
CA CYS A 717 -14.30 -37.02 10.77
C CYS A 717 -15.28 -35.85 10.60
N ILE A 718 -16.05 -35.83 9.50
CA ILE A 718 -17.04 -34.76 9.24
C ILE A 718 -18.09 -34.72 10.34
N LYS A 719 -18.62 -35.86 10.78
CA LYS A 719 -19.59 -35.92 11.88
C LYS A 719 -19.00 -35.43 13.20
N SER A 720 -17.75 -35.79 13.52
CA SER A 720 -17.08 -35.34 14.75
C SER A 720 -16.84 -33.82 14.79
N ARG A 721 -16.69 -33.20 13.61
CA ARG A 721 -16.47 -31.75 13.46
C ARG A 721 -17.79 -30.98 13.30
N GLY A 722 -18.75 -31.54 12.58
CA GLY A 722 -20.05 -30.94 12.30
C GLY A 722 -21.11 -31.14 13.40
N GLY A 723 -20.95 -32.15 14.26
CA GLY A 723 -21.81 -32.41 15.41
C GLY A 723 -21.59 -31.46 16.61
N ARG A 724 -20.57 -30.61 16.55
CA ARG A 724 -20.35 -29.53 17.52
C ARG A 724 -21.04 -28.25 17.07
N ARG A 725 -22.36 -28.18 17.23
CA ARG A 725 -23.03 -26.90 17.46
C ARG A 725 -24.19 -27.05 18.46
N LEU A 726 -24.08 -26.23 19.50
CA LEU A 726 -25.03 -25.89 20.57
C LEU A 726 -24.75 -26.51 21.95
N LEU A 727 -23.58 -26.22 22.51
CA LEU A 727 -23.50 -25.73 23.89
C LEU A 727 -22.45 -24.60 23.93
N ALA A 728 -22.79 -23.56 24.70
CA ALA A 728 -21.97 -22.39 24.91
C ALA A 728 -20.59 -22.77 25.50
N GLY A 729 -19.57 -22.02 25.08
CA GLY A 729 -18.23 -22.07 25.68
C GLY A 729 -17.39 -23.22 25.15
N GLU A 730 -16.32 -22.83 24.44
CA GLU A 730 -14.99 -23.46 24.38
C GLU A 730 -14.42 -23.40 22.96
N ASN A 731 -13.21 -22.83 22.91
CA ASN A 731 -12.47 -22.33 21.76
C ASN A 731 -12.11 -23.44 20.75
N PHE A 732 -12.03 -23.08 19.47
CA PHE A 732 -10.76 -22.79 18.77
C PHE A 732 -11.04 -21.96 17.51
#